data_AF-A0A2V8P5A9-F1
#
_entry.id   AF-A0A2V8P5A9-F1
#
_cell.length_a   1.000
_cell.length_b   1.000
_cell.length_c   1.000
_cell.angle_alpha   90.00
_cell.angle_beta   90.00
_cell.angle_gamma   90.00
#
_symmetry.space_group_name_H-M   'P 1'
#
loop_
_entity.id
_entity.type
_entity.pdbx_description
1 polymer ?
#
loop_
_entity_poly.entity_id
_entity_poly.type
_entity_poly.pdbx_seq_one_letter_code
_entity_poly.pdbx_strand_id
1 'polypeptide(L)'
;PKTLFAGMWPLVIHTWGRESGGPGSGLFVSHDEGATWTKITGHGLPTHTTGKWGLAIARSNPNRVYALIETGDGVPYNGQETDSGKLWRSDDGGENWKLVSYDRRMGGRTHYYFRVEVSPDNENEVHFLTNPYGRSTDGGQTLVGGGGPGGGGGGGGFGGSSPGGDNHDIWIDPTQPNRMAVANDAGVSLSVTRGQSWQRIQLPNGQIYHVTTDNQIPYYVYGNRQDGPSYRGPSRTGAGGGFGGGGGGGVGGFGGPIPRSTWIGIAGGESGWATPDPVDNNIIWSSASGSGSVGGIVEVFNLKTGQARNVEVWPENVSGEIAANLKYRFVWTMPLTISPHDHNKVYVGSQFVHQTTDGGNSWQIISPDLTLNDKSKQGFSGGLTGDNIGVEYAGVVFAIAESPKEAGTIWAGTNDGQVQITRNGGKTWTNLTKNIPNMLSWGTVSNIEPSRYNAGTAYITVDGHQVNNRDPWIYKTTDYGKTWKLITNGIPHSMLSYAHCVREDPKRQGLLYVGTENGIYVSYDDGENWEPLQFNLPHAPVYWITIQERFNDLVISTYGRGFWILDDITPIQQMTAQVKSSNFNLFPVHATYRFRGITVPYASADDPTAGQNPPYGADINYYLKTTPNTEASIKILDAKGNAVQTIRGTRNVGLNRVWWNLRTENSKEIRLRTAPLYAPDVKLNAEGWRPLPEGGRMTVLVPPGGYTVKLTVDGQEVGSQSLTVLKDPNDGTTEADIQKQTAMLFDLRKDLESAADMVNQIETIRAQLTKLRADHADVKGAADDFEKKLTDIEDGLIQRKYSGQGQDTTRFPGKMIGKMTYLGGGIANGDFAPNKQQQEVHAMFKSQLADLRKRLDAVVSSDLVNFNRMLRDKNIGNVIATGQ
;
A
#
# COMPACT_ATOMS: atom_id res chain seq x y z
N PRO A 1 -38.00 -21.15 7.24
CA PRO A 1 -38.76 -20.97 8.51
C PRO A 1 -40.14 -20.42 8.20
N LYS A 2 -41.22 -20.96 8.81
CA LYS A 2 -42.58 -20.44 8.59
C LYS A 2 -42.79 -19.09 9.27
N THR A 3 -42.28 -18.94 10.49
CA THR A 3 -42.29 -17.67 11.22
C THR A 3 -41.01 -16.88 10.95
N LEU A 4 -41.16 -15.61 10.58
CA LEU A 4 -40.08 -14.64 10.39
C LEU A 4 -40.41 -13.37 11.17
N PHE A 5 -39.38 -12.72 11.73
CA PHE A 5 -39.50 -11.39 12.33
C PHE A 5 -38.67 -10.38 11.53
N ALA A 6 -39.19 -9.17 11.42
CA ALA A 6 -38.49 -8.04 10.83
C ALA A 6 -38.61 -6.82 11.74
N GLY A 7 -37.46 -6.24 12.08
CA GLY A 7 -37.39 -4.90 12.65
C GLY A 7 -37.26 -3.89 11.52
N MET A 8 -38.15 -2.89 11.50
CA MET A 8 -38.09 -1.80 10.50
C MET A 8 -37.95 -0.46 11.22
N TRP A 9 -37.30 0.51 10.57
CA TRP A 9 -37.18 1.90 11.02
C TRP A 9 -36.75 2.81 9.85
N PRO A 10 -37.14 4.10 9.84
CA PRO A 10 -36.58 5.08 8.92
C PRO A 10 -35.21 5.60 9.41
N LEU A 11 -34.31 5.86 8.48
CA LEU A 11 -33.04 6.54 8.70
C LEU A 11 -32.83 7.56 7.58
N VAL A 12 -32.55 8.81 7.93
CA VAL A 12 -32.24 9.89 6.99
C VAL A 12 -30.90 10.50 7.37
N ILE A 13 -30.01 10.68 6.40
CA ILE A 13 -28.68 11.27 6.59
C ILE A 13 -28.55 12.45 5.63
N HIS A 14 -28.10 13.57 6.16
CA HIS A 14 -27.76 14.78 5.45
C HIS A 14 -26.40 15.32 5.91
N THR A 15 -25.87 16.30 5.18
CA THR A 15 -24.63 16.99 5.54
C THR A 15 -24.69 17.70 6.89
N TRP A 16 -25.88 18.04 7.37
CA TRP A 16 -26.11 18.79 8.59
C TRP A 16 -26.67 17.97 9.75
N GLY A 17 -26.73 16.65 9.62
CA GLY A 17 -27.32 15.81 10.65
C GLY A 17 -27.98 14.57 10.11
N ARG A 18 -28.44 13.75 11.05
CA ARG A 18 -29.24 12.58 10.73
C ARG A 18 -30.44 12.46 11.65
N GLU A 19 -31.43 11.72 11.18
CA GLU A 19 -32.64 11.40 11.93
C GLU A 19 -32.87 9.88 11.91
N SER A 20 -33.09 9.29 13.09
CA SER A 20 -33.43 7.87 13.28
C SER A 20 -34.75 7.74 14.03
N GLY A 21 -35.60 6.83 13.54
CA GLY A 21 -36.90 6.52 14.13
C GLY A 21 -38.06 7.35 13.60
N GLY A 22 -39.26 6.79 13.66
CA GLY A 22 -40.46 7.42 13.10
C GLY A 22 -41.63 6.45 12.94
N PRO A 23 -42.74 6.87 12.29
CA PRO A 23 -43.97 6.08 12.18
C PRO A 23 -43.79 4.70 11.51
N GLY A 24 -42.79 4.57 10.63
CA GLY A 24 -42.42 3.32 9.98
C GLY A 24 -41.72 2.31 10.89
N SER A 25 -41.35 2.71 12.11
CA SER A 25 -40.64 1.83 13.04
C SER A 25 -41.55 0.78 13.67
N GLY A 26 -41.00 -0.40 13.93
CA GLY A 26 -41.66 -1.43 14.72
C GLY A 26 -41.22 -2.85 14.41
N LEU A 27 -41.81 -3.78 15.16
CA LEU A 27 -41.71 -5.22 14.92
C LEU A 27 -42.80 -5.69 13.98
N PHE A 28 -42.40 -6.47 12.98
CA PHE A 28 -43.30 -7.13 12.04
C PHE A 28 -43.06 -8.64 12.09
N VAL A 29 -44.13 -9.41 11.96
CA VAL A 29 -44.07 -10.87 11.90
C VAL A 29 -44.74 -11.37 10.63
N SER A 30 -44.17 -12.41 10.05
CA SER A 30 -44.79 -13.25 9.03
C SER A 30 -44.88 -14.66 9.58
N HIS A 31 -45.99 -15.36 9.29
CA HIS A 31 -46.18 -16.78 9.61
C HIS A 31 -46.31 -17.66 8.35
N ASP A 32 -46.04 -17.07 7.19
CA ASP A 32 -46.22 -17.64 5.85
C ASP A 32 -44.98 -17.43 4.99
N GLU A 33 -43.79 -17.59 5.59
CA GLU A 33 -42.50 -17.56 4.88
C GLU A 33 -42.17 -16.21 4.22
N GLY A 34 -42.76 -15.12 4.72
CA GLY A 34 -42.53 -13.75 4.28
C GLY A 34 -43.53 -13.23 3.26
N ALA A 35 -44.58 -13.99 2.93
CA ALA A 35 -45.59 -13.58 1.97
C ALA A 35 -46.48 -12.44 2.49
N THR A 36 -46.85 -12.48 3.77
CA THR A 36 -47.57 -11.39 4.45
C THR A 36 -46.91 -11.00 5.76
N TRP A 37 -47.02 -9.71 6.11
CA TRP A 37 -46.41 -9.13 7.29
C TRP A 37 -47.43 -8.38 8.12
N THR A 38 -47.45 -8.64 9.42
CA THR A 38 -48.30 -7.96 10.40
C THR A 38 -47.43 -7.19 11.37
N LYS A 39 -47.72 -5.90 11.56
CA LYS A 39 -47.07 -5.09 12.60
C LYS A 39 -47.59 -5.51 13.98
N ILE A 40 -46.69 -5.80 14.90
CA ILE A 40 -47.04 -6.12 16.30
C ILE A 40 -47.04 -4.83 17.12
N THR A 41 -48.13 -4.58 17.84
CA THR A 41 -48.32 -3.45 18.76
C THR A 41 -48.95 -3.95 20.06
N GLY A 42 -48.65 -3.30 21.19
CA GLY A 42 -49.11 -3.77 22.51
C GLY A 42 -48.28 -4.96 23.02
N HIS A 43 -48.90 -5.87 23.77
CA HIS A 43 -48.25 -7.10 24.28
C HIS A 43 -46.94 -6.86 25.06
N GLY A 44 -46.84 -5.73 25.77
CA GLY A 44 -45.66 -5.35 26.56
C GLY A 44 -44.51 -4.69 25.77
N LEU A 45 -44.69 -4.45 24.46
CA LEU A 45 -43.79 -3.64 23.65
C LEU A 45 -43.96 -2.12 23.92
N PRO A 46 -42.98 -1.30 23.53
CA PRO A 46 -43.08 0.18 23.59
C PRO A 46 -44.35 0.73 22.94
N THR A 47 -44.90 1.80 23.51
CA THR A 47 -46.15 2.45 23.07
C THR A 47 -45.92 3.74 22.28
N HIS A 48 -44.74 4.34 22.40
CA HIS A 48 -44.33 5.56 21.71
C HIS A 48 -43.45 5.24 20.48
N THR A 49 -43.05 6.29 19.76
CA THR A 49 -42.16 6.17 18.61
C THR A 49 -40.86 5.47 18.99
N THR A 50 -40.47 4.48 18.18
CA THR A 50 -39.21 3.74 18.32
C THR A 50 -38.31 4.00 17.11
N GLY A 51 -37.04 3.66 17.25
CA GLY A 51 -36.05 3.70 16.18
C GLY A 51 -35.66 2.30 15.74
N LYS A 52 -34.36 2.01 15.66
CA LYS A 52 -33.85 0.71 15.24
C LYS A 52 -34.30 -0.46 16.13
N TRP A 53 -34.56 -1.61 15.53
CA TRP A 53 -34.93 -2.86 16.21
C TRP A 53 -33.92 -3.96 15.87
N GLY A 54 -33.15 -4.43 16.87
CA GLY A 54 -32.27 -5.58 16.77
C GLY A 54 -32.95 -6.82 17.32
N LEU A 55 -33.03 -7.91 16.56
CA LEU A 55 -33.77 -9.12 16.93
C LEU A 55 -32.82 -10.32 16.99
N ALA A 56 -33.00 -11.18 18.00
CA ALA A 56 -32.29 -12.45 18.09
C ALA A 56 -33.18 -13.56 18.66
N ILE A 57 -33.22 -14.70 17.99
CA ILE A 57 -33.98 -15.89 18.41
C ILE A 57 -32.97 -16.90 18.99
N ALA A 58 -33.24 -17.45 20.17
CA ALA A 58 -32.35 -18.47 20.73
C ALA A 58 -32.48 -19.77 19.94
N ARG A 59 -31.37 -20.27 19.40
CA ARG A 59 -31.35 -21.55 18.68
C ARG A 59 -31.63 -22.74 19.60
N SER A 60 -31.21 -22.68 20.86
CA SER A 60 -31.47 -23.72 21.87
C SER A 60 -32.95 -23.81 22.26
N ASN A 61 -33.69 -22.71 22.11
CA ASN A 61 -35.10 -22.60 22.47
C ASN A 61 -35.80 -21.54 21.59
N PRO A 62 -36.41 -21.93 20.46
CA PRO A 62 -37.02 -20.98 19.51
C PRO A 62 -38.18 -20.14 20.06
N ASN A 63 -38.75 -20.49 21.21
CA ASN A 63 -39.74 -19.65 21.89
C ASN A 63 -39.10 -18.44 22.58
N ARG A 64 -37.77 -18.44 22.75
CA ARG A 64 -37.01 -17.31 23.27
C ARG A 64 -36.66 -16.34 22.14
N VAL A 65 -37.24 -15.14 22.20
CA VAL A 65 -36.91 -14.07 21.27
C VAL A 65 -36.50 -12.83 22.05
N TYR A 66 -35.41 -12.19 21.64
CA TYR A 66 -34.94 -10.92 22.17
C TYR A 66 -35.19 -9.81 21.15
N ALA A 67 -35.60 -8.65 21.66
CA ALA A 67 -35.72 -7.42 20.88
C ALA A 67 -34.95 -6.31 21.61
N LEU A 68 -33.81 -5.92 21.05
CA LEU A 68 -33.09 -4.70 21.40
C LEU A 68 -33.76 -3.55 20.65
N ILE A 69 -34.27 -2.54 21.34
CA ILE A 69 -35.13 -1.49 20.74
C ILE A 69 -34.57 -0.11 21.05
N GLU A 70 -34.41 0.71 20.01
CA GLU A 70 -34.16 2.14 20.17
C GLU A 70 -35.42 2.80 20.69
N THR A 71 -35.38 3.21 21.94
CA THR A 71 -36.35 4.15 22.50
C THR A 71 -35.68 5.50 22.71
N GLY A 72 -36.46 6.54 23.04
CA GLY A 72 -35.89 7.82 23.47
C GLY A 72 -35.38 7.82 24.91
N ASP A 73 -35.21 6.63 25.52
CA ASP A 73 -34.63 6.46 26.85
C ASP A 73 -35.37 7.20 27.99
N GLY A 74 -36.66 7.48 27.79
CA GLY A 74 -37.47 8.31 28.69
C GLY A 74 -37.17 9.81 28.61
N VAL A 75 -36.26 10.22 27.71
CA VAL A 75 -35.94 11.62 27.45
C VAL A 75 -36.91 12.16 26.41
N PRO A 76 -37.64 13.26 26.70
CA PRO A 76 -38.55 13.85 25.72
C PRO A 76 -37.83 14.25 24.43
N TYR A 77 -38.41 13.91 23.29
CA TYR A 77 -37.88 14.23 21.97
C TYR A 77 -38.87 15.12 21.22
N ASN A 78 -38.43 16.29 20.76
CA ASN A 78 -39.30 17.31 20.14
C ASN A 78 -40.57 17.63 20.96
N GLY A 79 -40.43 17.64 22.29
CA GLY A 79 -41.53 17.88 23.22
C GLY A 79 -42.53 16.72 23.38
N GLN A 80 -42.26 15.56 22.77
CA GLN A 80 -43.04 14.33 22.92
C GLN A 80 -42.40 13.39 23.94
N GLU A 81 -43.22 12.70 24.72
CA GLU A 81 -42.77 11.63 25.61
C GLU A 81 -42.20 10.45 24.80
N THR A 82 -41.21 9.78 25.39
CA THR A 82 -40.56 8.60 24.80
C THR A 82 -40.54 7.47 25.82
N ASP A 83 -40.55 6.23 25.35
CA ASP A 83 -40.44 5.08 26.25
C ASP A 83 -39.02 4.92 26.81
N SER A 84 -38.93 4.33 28.00
CA SER A 84 -37.67 3.88 28.61
C SER A 84 -37.47 2.37 28.39
N GLY A 85 -36.21 1.94 28.33
CA GLY A 85 -35.85 0.53 28.20
C GLY A 85 -34.97 0.27 26.98
N LYS A 86 -34.20 -0.82 26.99
CA LYS A 86 -33.35 -1.23 25.86
C LYS A 86 -33.64 -2.62 25.35
N LEU A 87 -33.93 -3.57 26.24
CA LEU A 87 -34.06 -4.97 25.86
C LEU A 87 -35.39 -5.56 26.30
N TRP A 88 -36.14 -6.08 25.34
CA TRP A 88 -37.34 -6.86 25.53
C TRP A 88 -37.10 -8.32 25.22
N ARG A 89 -37.89 -9.18 25.84
CA ARG A 89 -37.84 -10.63 25.65
C ARG A 89 -39.23 -11.21 25.57
N SER A 90 -39.43 -12.10 24.61
CA SER A 90 -40.57 -13.00 24.55
C SER A 90 -40.14 -14.41 24.97
N ASP A 91 -41.04 -15.06 25.69
CA ASP A 91 -40.87 -16.40 26.23
C ASP A 91 -41.77 -17.44 25.52
N ASP A 92 -42.61 -16.98 24.58
CA ASP A 92 -43.69 -17.70 23.89
C ASP A 92 -43.64 -17.50 22.36
N GLY A 93 -42.45 -17.30 21.80
CA GLY A 93 -42.27 -17.26 20.35
C GLY A 93 -42.74 -15.96 19.68
N GLY A 94 -42.75 -14.86 20.43
CA GLY A 94 -43.01 -13.50 19.94
C GLY A 94 -44.43 -12.97 20.20
N GLU A 95 -45.28 -13.73 20.91
CA GLU A 95 -46.66 -13.32 21.20
C GLU A 95 -46.74 -12.28 22.32
N ASN A 96 -46.04 -12.52 23.45
CA ASN A 96 -45.98 -11.58 24.57
C ASN A 96 -44.53 -11.20 24.90
N TRP A 97 -44.33 -9.92 25.21
CA TRP A 97 -43.03 -9.33 25.47
C TRP A 97 -42.98 -8.74 26.87
N LYS A 98 -41.79 -8.80 27.47
CA LYS A 98 -41.48 -8.09 28.71
C LYS A 98 -40.20 -7.29 28.55
N LEU A 99 -40.18 -6.09 29.12
CA LEU A 99 -38.97 -5.32 29.30
C LEU A 99 -38.07 -6.03 30.32
N VAL A 100 -36.85 -6.34 29.91
CA VAL A 100 -35.86 -7.08 30.71
C VAL A 100 -34.78 -6.15 31.26
N SER A 101 -34.37 -5.13 30.51
CA SER A 101 -33.32 -4.21 30.94
C SER A 101 -33.48 -2.80 30.43
N TYR A 102 -33.10 -1.84 31.30
CA TYR A 102 -32.98 -0.42 31.04
C TYR A 102 -31.53 0.02 30.77
N ASP A 103 -30.58 -0.93 30.77
CA ASP A 103 -29.15 -0.63 30.65
C ASP A 103 -28.80 -0.10 29.26
N ARG A 104 -28.55 1.21 29.17
CA ARG A 104 -28.21 1.91 27.92
C ARG A 104 -26.93 1.40 27.26
N ARG A 105 -26.05 0.71 28.00
CA ARG A 105 -24.83 0.10 27.43
C ARG A 105 -25.13 -0.99 26.40
N MET A 106 -26.32 -1.59 26.43
CA MET A 106 -26.76 -2.60 25.46
C MET A 106 -27.06 -2.00 24.07
N GLY A 107 -27.30 -0.69 23.98
CA GLY A 107 -27.66 0.00 22.74
C GLY A 107 -27.21 1.45 22.79
N GLY A 108 -25.88 1.66 22.75
CA GLY A 108 -25.22 2.96 22.90
C GLY A 108 -25.55 3.95 21.78
N ARG A 109 -24.71 4.05 20.74
CA ARG A 109 -24.97 4.85 19.54
C ARG A 109 -25.81 4.02 18.57
N THR A 110 -27.12 4.00 18.78
CA THR A 110 -28.06 3.06 18.15
C THR A 110 -27.99 2.99 16.61
N HIS A 111 -27.79 4.12 15.93
CA HIS A 111 -27.64 4.09 14.47
C HIS A 111 -26.36 3.34 14.00
N TYR A 112 -25.27 3.40 14.78
CA TYR A 112 -23.92 2.98 14.40
C TYR A 112 -23.73 1.50 14.73
N TYR A 113 -23.71 1.16 16.01
CA TYR A 113 -23.61 -0.19 16.55
C TYR A 113 -24.85 -0.51 17.38
N PHE A 114 -25.60 -1.52 16.94
CA PHE A 114 -26.85 -1.91 17.60
C PHE A 114 -27.24 -3.31 17.18
N ARG A 115 -26.60 -4.27 17.84
CA ARG A 115 -26.77 -5.70 17.54
C ARG A 115 -26.87 -6.48 18.84
N VAL A 116 -27.73 -7.48 18.81
CA VAL A 116 -27.91 -8.48 19.87
C VAL A 116 -27.80 -9.86 19.23
N GLU A 117 -27.13 -10.80 19.88
CA GLU A 117 -27.00 -12.19 19.41
C GLU A 117 -27.11 -13.16 20.60
N VAL A 118 -27.72 -14.32 20.40
CA VAL A 118 -27.89 -15.34 21.45
C VAL A 118 -26.95 -16.50 21.19
N SER A 119 -26.35 -17.04 22.25
CA SER A 119 -25.48 -18.21 22.11
C SER A 119 -26.27 -19.43 21.61
N PRO A 120 -25.72 -20.21 20.68
CA PRO A 120 -26.46 -21.28 20.01
C PRO A 120 -26.87 -22.44 20.93
N ASP A 121 -26.20 -22.60 22.08
CA ASP A 121 -26.40 -23.67 23.06
C ASP A 121 -27.03 -23.20 24.39
N ASN A 122 -27.27 -21.89 24.57
CA ASN A 122 -27.77 -21.32 25.81
C ASN A 122 -28.62 -20.07 25.56
N GLU A 123 -29.93 -20.21 25.71
CA GLU A 123 -30.89 -19.12 25.51
C GLU A 123 -30.76 -17.94 26.47
N ASN A 124 -30.05 -18.09 27.59
CA ASN A 124 -29.81 -17.01 28.56
C ASN A 124 -28.47 -16.30 28.33
N GLU A 125 -27.61 -16.80 27.45
CA GLU A 125 -26.35 -16.16 27.13
C GLU A 125 -26.50 -15.26 25.88
N VAL A 126 -26.52 -13.96 26.12
CA VAL A 126 -26.82 -12.94 25.11
C VAL A 126 -25.67 -11.95 25.00
N HIS A 127 -25.28 -11.61 23.79
CA HIS A 127 -24.17 -10.71 23.47
C HIS A 127 -24.70 -9.43 22.85
N PHE A 128 -24.09 -8.30 23.21
CA PHE A 128 -24.47 -6.96 22.77
C PHE A 128 -23.26 -6.28 22.16
N LEU A 129 -23.43 -5.79 20.92
CA LEU A 129 -22.36 -5.17 20.16
C LEU A 129 -22.63 -3.67 20.12
N THR A 130 -21.84 -2.97 20.94
CA THR A 130 -21.76 -1.52 20.99
C THR A 130 -20.29 -1.11 20.94
N ASN A 131 -19.94 0.14 21.28
CA ASN A 131 -18.52 0.51 21.42
C ASN A 131 -17.78 -0.49 22.33
N PRO A 132 -18.20 -0.71 23.59
CA PRO A 132 -17.71 -1.85 24.34
C PRO A 132 -18.52 -3.13 24.07
N TYR A 133 -17.84 -4.26 23.93
CA TYR A 133 -18.49 -5.57 23.91
C TYR A 133 -19.12 -5.91 25.27
N GLY A 134 -20.39 -6.31 25.27
CA GLY A 134 -21.15 -6.71 26.46
C GLY A 134 -21.76 -8.10 26.34
N ARG A 135 -21.87 -8.81 27.47
CA ARG A 135 -22.51 -10.13 27.56
C ARG A 135 -23.41 -10.22 28.78
N SER A 136 -24.50 -10.94 28.66
CA SER A 136 -25.38 -11.36 29.76
C SER A 136 -25.43 -12.88 29.81
N THR A 137 -25.57 -13.46 31.00
CA THR A 137 -25.76 -14.91 31.22
C THR A 137 -27.06 -15.24 31.95
N ASP A 138 -27.88 -14.22 32.26
CA ASP A 138 -29.16 -14.33 32.97
C ASP A 138 -30.36 -13.91 32.10
N GLY A 139 -30.17 -14.04 30.78
CA GLY A 139 -31.17 -13.76 29.77
C GLY A 139 -31.46 -12.27 29.63
N GLY A 140 -30.43 -11.43 29.77
CA GLY A 140 -30.45 -9.99 29.48
C GLY A 140 -30.71 -9.09 30.69
N GLN A 141 -30.77 -9.61 31.92
CA GLN A 141 -31.10 -8.81 33.10
C GLN A 141 -29.88 -8.02 33.60
N THR A 142 -28.71 -8.67 33.64
CA THR A 142 -27.45 -8.02 33.99
C THR A 142 -26.45 -8.10 32.84
N LEU A 143 -25.71 -7.00 32.62
CA LEU A 143 -24.63 -6.92 31.64
C LEU A 143 -23.27 -7.01 32.34
N VAL A 144 -22.47 -7.99 31.91
CA VAL A 144 -21.07 -8.20 32.28
C VAL A 144 -20.19 -7.78 31.10
N GLY A 145 -19.10 -7.06 31.38
CA GLY A 145 -18.37 -6.31 30.33
C GLY A 145 -19.06 -4.98 30.01
N GLY A 146 -18.73 -4.36 28.88
CA GLY A 146 -19.45 -3.15 28.44
C GLY A 146 -18.92 -1.78 28.90
N GLY A 147 -17.67 -1.67 29.41
CA GLY A 147 -17.04 -0.39 29.77
C GLY A 147 -17.71 0.38 30.93
N GLY A 148 -16.97 1.28 31.58
CA GLY A 148 -17.43 2.11 32.69
C GLY A 148 -18.14 3.43 32.28
N PRO A 149 -18.58 4.28 33.23
CA PRO A 149 -19.52 5.39 33.02
C PRO A 149 -18.98 6.64 32.29
N GLY A 150 -17.88 6.55 31.54
CA GLY A 150 -17.25 7.68 30.85
C GLY A 150 -17.16 7.42 29.35
N GLY A 151 -18.22 7.78 28.62
CA GLY A 151 -18.27 7.71 27.15
C GLY A 151 -17.45 8.80 26.48
N GLY A 152 -16.14 8.78 26.63
CA GLY A 152 -15.24 9.73 25.99
C GLY A 152 -13.86 9.14 25.72
N GLY A 153 -13.58 8.86 24.45
CA GLY A 153 -12.23 8.82 23.89
C GLY A 153 -11.36 7.61 24.19
N GLY A 154 -11.06 6.85 23.12
CA GLY A 154 -9.77 6.15 23.01
C GLY A 154 -9.69 4.78 23.68
N GLY A 155 -10.07 3.74 22.93
CA GLY A 155 -9.60 2.38 23.17
C GLY A 155 -10.58 1.50 23.95
N GLY A 156 -11.62 1.00 23.26
CA GLY A 156 -12.20 -0.29 23.63
C GLY A 156 -11.03 -1.28 23.73
N GLY A 157 -10.71 -1.68 24.96
CA GLY A 157 -9.37 -2.14 25.31
C GLY A 157 -8.80 -3.13 24.31
N PHE A 158 -7.68 -2.78 23.67
CA PHE A 158 -6.89 -3.71 22.85
C PHE A 158 -6.22 -4.83 23.68
N GLY A 159 -6.64 -5.00 24.93
CA GLY A 159 -6.23 -6.11 25.78
C GLY A 159 -6.90 -7.40 25.32
N GLY A 160 -6.22 -8.52 25.52
CA GLY A 160 -6.70 -9.83 25.07
C GLY A 160 -8.03 -10.30 25.68
N SER A 161 -8.70 -9.51 26.53
CA SER A 161 -10.00 -9.81 27.16
C SER A 161 -11.20 -9.14 26.47
N SER A 162 -11.01 -8.35 25.41
CA SER A 162 -12.08 -7.71 24.62
C SER A 162 -11.86 -7.91 23.12
N PRO A 163 -12.92 -8.04 22.29
CA PRO A 163 -12.77 -8.10 20.85
C PRO A 163 -12.39 -6.76 20.19
N GLY A 164 -12.53 -5.63 20.89
CA GLY A 164 -12.22 -4.29 20.38
C GLY A 164 -13.23 -3.22 20.80
N GLY A 165 -13.12 -2.03 20.20
CA GLY A 165 -14.10 -0.94 20.25
C GLY A 165 -15.01 -0.95 19.02
N ASP A 166 -16.13 -0.23 19.04
CA ASP A 166 -17.07 -0.07 17.92
C ASP A 166 -17.43 -1.38 17.21
N ASN A 167 -18.09 -2.28 17.96
CA ASN A 167 -18.43 -3.62 17.50
C ASN A 167 -19.76 -3.62 16.75
N HIS A 168 -19.77 -4.13 15.51
CA HIS A 168 -20.93 -4.10 14.62
C HIS A 168 -21.61 -5.45 14.45
N ASP A 169 -20.86 -6.55 14.53
CA ASP A 169 -21.43 -7.89 14.32
C ASP A 169 -20.67 -8.98 15.07
N ILE A 170 -21.34 -10.12 15.27
CA ILE A 170 -20.77 -11.31 15.89
C ILE A 170 -21.25 -12.58 15.20
N TRP A 171 -20.32 -13.50 14.99
CA TRP A 171 -20.59 -14.88 14.63
C TRP A 171 -20.18 -15.80 15.78
N ILE A 172 -21.05 -16.75 16.12
CA ILE A 172 -20.78 -17.79 17.12
C ILE A 172 -20.96 -19.13 16.42
N ASP A 173 -19.96 -20.01 16.51
CA ASP A 173 -20.02 -21.32 15.87
C ASP A 173 -21.21 -22.13 16.44
N PRO A 174 -22.18 -22.53 15.61
CA PRO A 174 -23.39 -23.20 16.07
C PRO A 174 -23.16 -24.59 16.65
N THR A 175 -21.99 -25.19 16.40
CA THR A 175 -21.61 -26.52 16.88
C THR A 175 -20.55 -26.46 17.98
N GLN A 176 -19.83 -25.34 18.09
CA GLN A 176 -18.76 -25.13 19.06
C GLN A 176 -18.74 -23.69 19.58
N PRO A 177 -19.70 -23.27 20.43
CA PRO A 177 -19.86 -21.87 20.85
C PRO A 177 -18.67 -21.22 21.58
N ASN A 178 -17.62 -21.97 21.92
CA ASN A 178 -16.35 -21.37 22.34
C ASN A 178 -15.66 -20.60 21.21
N ARG A 179 -15.97 -20.92 19.94
CA ARG A 179 -15.46 -20.26 18.75
C ARG A 179 -16.37 -19.10 18.37
N MET A 180 -15.83 -17.90 18.43
CA MET A 180 -16.54 -16.66 18.13
C MET A 180 -15.69 -15.76 17.22
N ALA A 181 -16.34 -14.95 16.40
CA ALA A 181 -15.72 -13.86 15.66
C ALA A 181 -16.54 -12.60 15.85
N VAL A 182 -15.91 -11.48 16.19
CA VAL A 182 -16.55 -10.17 16.30
C VAL A 182 -15.92 -9.25 15.26
N ALA A 183 -16.76 -8.58 14.48
CA ALA A 183 -16.35 -7.55 13.54
C ALA A 183 -16.56 -6.17 14.19
N ASN A 184 -15.53 -5.33 14.09
CA ASN A 184 -15.54 -3.95 14.53
C ASN A 184 -14.82 -3.06 13.50
N ASP A 185 -14.86 -1.75 13.70
CA ASP A 185 -14.22 -0.79 12.79
C ASP A 185 -12.71 -1.02 12.67
N ALA A 186 -12.11 -1.53 13.74
CA ALA A 186 -10.70 -1.87 13.80
C ALA A 186 -10.36 -3.23 13.09
N GLY A 187 -11.35 -4.00 12.65
CA GLY A 187 -11.18 -5.27 11.93
C GLY A 187 -11.98 -6.43 12.54
N VAL A 188 -11.36 -7.61 12.63
CA VAL A 188 -12.01 -8.82 13.15
C VAL A 188 -11.20 -9.40 14.31
N SER A 189 -11.89 -9.77 15.38
CA SER A 189 -11.31 -10.46 16.53
C SER A 189 -11.92 -11.85 16.71
N LEU A 190 -11.07 -12.84 16.95
CA LEU A 190 -11.46 -14.24 17.10
C LEU A 190 -11.30 -14.69 18.55
N SER A 191 -12.25 -15.48 19.06
CA SER A 191 -12.14 -16.19 20.33
C SER A 191 -12.26 -17.69 20.11
N VAL A 192 -11.51 -18.47 20.87
CA VAL A 192 -11.69 -19.94 21.03
C VAL A 192 -11.98 -20.31 22.49
N THR A 193 -12.30 -19.31 23.31
CA THR A 193 -12.45 -19.38 24.77
C THR A 193 -13.79 -18.78 25.22
N ARG A 194 -14.80 -18.79 24.33
CA ARG A 194 -16.15 -18.27 24.61
C ARG A 194 -16.15 -16.81 25.08
N GLY A 195 -15.30 -15.99 24.45
CA GLY A 195 -15.18 -14.56 24.72
C GLY A 195 -14.34 -14.18 25.94
N GLN A 196 -13.70 -15.14 26.63
CA GLN A 196 -12.76 -14.85 27.71
C GLN A 196 -11.46 -14.23 27.20
N SER A 197 -11.03 -14.66 26.01
CA SER A 197 -9.88 -14.08 25.32
C SER A 197 -10.10 -13.94 23.82
N TRP A 198 -9.45 -12.94 23.23
CA TRP A 198 -9.58 -12.54 21.84
C TRP A 198 -8.22 -12.34 21.17
N GLN A 199 -8.12 -12.79 19.92
CA GLN A 199 -7.01 -12.53 19.02
C GLN A 199 -7.49 -11.66 17.87
N ARG A 200 -6.96 -10.45 17.76
CA ARG A 200 -7.24 -9.54 16.64
C ARG A 200 -6.49 -9.97 15.39
N ILE A 201 -7.19 -9.98 14.27
CA ILE A 201 -6.65 -10.26 12.94
C ILE A 201 -6.42 -8.95 12.22
N GLN A 202 -5.23 -8.79 11.64
CA GLN A 202 -4.91 -7.65 10.78
C GLN A 202 -5.33 -7.97 9.34
N LEU A 203 -6.14 -7.10 8.76
CA LEU A 203 -6.68 -7.25 7.41
C LEU A 203 -6.11 -6.15 6.49
N PRO A 204 -5.88 -6.43 5.19
CA PRO A 204 -5.41 -5.43 4.22
C PRO A 204 -6.57 -4.54 3.73
N ASN A 205 -7.30 -3.92 4.67
CA ASN A 205 -8.52 -3.17 4.43
C ASN A 205 -8.43 -1.72 4.92
N GLY A 206 -7.23 -1.13 4.93
CA GLY A 206 -7.02 0.24 5.42
C GLY A 206 -7.91 1.26 4.70
N GLN A 207 -8.68 2.04 5.47
CA GLN A 207 -9.42 3.20 4.99
C GLN A 207 -8.60 4.45 5.30
N ILE A 208 -8.08 5.09 4.27
CA ILE A 208 -7.18 6.24 4.40
C ILE A 208 -7.87 7.48 3.82
N TYR A 209 -8.01 8.51 4.65
CA TYR A 209 -8.67 9.78 4.28
C TYR A 209 -7.85 10.57 3.26
N HIS A 210 -6.69 11.06 3.69
CA HIS A 210 -5.79 11.86 2.86
C HIS A 210 -4.42 11.20 2.75
N VAL A 211 -3.72 11.48 1.65
CA VAL A 211 -2.30 11.10 1.49
C VAL A 211 -1.43 12.30 1.19
N THR A 212 -0.33 12.43 1.93
CA THR A 212 0.79 13.32 1.59
C THR A 212 2.10 12.54 1.53
N THR A 213 3.14 13.16 0.97
CA THR A 213 4.46 12.55 0.80
C THR A 213 5.55 13.53 1.18
N ASP A 214 6.68 13.01 1.67
CA ASP A 214 7.89 13.81 1.84
C ASP A 214 8.82 13.76 0.60
N ASN A 215 9.98 14.40 0.73
CA ASN A 215 11.03 14.42 -0.29
C ASN A 215 12.26 13.57 0.08
N GLN A 216 12.13 12.64 1.04
CA GLN A 216 13.21 11.70 1.38
C GLN A 216 13.45 10.71 0.23
N ILE A 217 14.57 9.98 0.28
CA ILE A 217 14.93 8.98 -0.73
C ILE A 217 15.22 7.66 0.00
N PRO A 218 14.41 6.60 -0.17
CA PRO A 218 13.05 6.67 -0.69
C PRO A 218 12.15 7.55 0.20
N TYR A 219 11.06 8.05 -0.37
CA TYR A 219 10.12 8.92 0.34
C TYR A 219 9.16 8.10 1.22
N TYR A 220 8.51 8.78 2.16
CA TYR A 220 7.44 8.23 2.98
C TYR A 220 6.07 8.76 2.55
N VAL A 221 5.06 7.91 2.71
CA VAL A 221 3.64 8.26 2.62
C VAL A 221 3.06 8.49 4.01
N TYR A 222 2.17 9.45 4.13
CA TYR A 222 1.54 9.89 5.38
C TYR A 222 0.03 9.94 5.19
N GLY A 223 -0.74 9.50 6.18
CA GLY A 223 -2.19 9.62 6.14
C GLY A 223 -2.90 9.12 7.38
N ASN A 224 -4.13 9.57 7.55
CA ASN A 224 -5.01 9.24 8.66
C ASN A 224 -5.82 7.99 8.30
N ARG A 225 -5.84 7.01 9.21
CA ARG A 225 -6.56 5.76 9.02
C ARG A 225 -7.74 5.70 9.96
N GLN A 226 -8.93 5.37 9.44
CA GLN A 226 -10.12 5.10 10.25
C GLN A 226 -9.82 4.11 11.38
N ASP A 227 -10.24 4.44 12.61
CA ASP A 227 -10.04 3.68 13.85
C ASP A 227 -8.58 3.31 14.15
N GLY A 228 -7.67 4.18 13.73
CA GLY A 228 -6.25 4.13 14.04
C GLY A 228 -5.64 5.53 14.19
N PRO A 229 -4.39 5.65 14.66
CA PRO A 229 -3.65 6.89 14.55
C PRO A 229 -3.41 7.26 13.08
N SER A 230 -2.95 8.49 12.85
CA SER A 230 -2.22 8.81 11.63
C SER A 230 -1.00 7.89 11.49
N TYR A 231 -0.63 7.54 10.27
CA TYR A 231 0.51 6.68 10.00
C TYR A 231 1.48 7.31 9.02
N ARG A 232 2.74 6.91 9.18
CA ARG A 232 3.81 7.09 8.21
C ARG A 232 4.37 5.73 7.82
N GLY A 233 4.59 5.50 6.53
CA GLY A 233 5.25 4.30 6.01
C GLY A 233 6.10 4.60 4.77
N PRO A 234 7.13 3.80 4.48
CA PRO A 234 8.00 4.04 3.34
C PRO A 234 7.31 3.62 2.03
N SER A 235 7.57 4.36 0.95
CA SER A 235 7.16 3.97 -0.42
C SER A 235 7.80 2.65 -0.88
N ARG A 236 8.99 2.36 -0.35
CA ARG A 236 9.72 1.10 -0.57
C ARG A 236 10.75 0.85 0.52
N THR A 237 11.12 -0.41 0.72
CA THR A 237 12.13 -0.81 1.70
C THR A 237 13.26 -1.62 1.05
N GLY A 238 14.47 -1.48 1.59
CA GLY A 238 15.58 -2.40 1.29
C GLY A 238 15.55 -3.68 2.13
N ALA A 239 14.46 -3.93 2.85
CA ALA A 239 14.31 -5.06 3.76
C ALA A 239 14.18 -6.35 2.95
N GLY A 240 15.28 -7.10 2.80
CA GLY A 240 15.31 -8.40 2.12
C GLY A 240 15.08 -9.55 3.12
N GLY A 241 14.11 -10.43 2.82
CA GLY A 241 13.77 -11.56 3.69
C GLY A 241 14.91 -12.59 3.81
N GLY A 242 15.54 -12.67 4.98
CA GLY A 242 16.52 -13.72 5.31
C GLY A 242 17.18 -13.51 6.67
N PHE A 243 17.55 -14.60 7.34
CA PHE A 243 18.37 -14.57 8.55
C PHE A 243 19.82 -14.21 8.18
N GLY A 244 20.27 -13.02 8.60
CA GLY A 244 21.67 -12.62 8.53
C GLY A 244 22.11 -12.13 7.15
N GLY A 245 22.48 -10.85 7.08
CA GLY A 245 23.05 -10.22 5.88
C GLY A 245 24.49 -10.67 5.59
N GLY A 246 24.77 -11.97 5.49
CA GLY A 246 26.13 -12.42 5.17
C GLY A 246 26.29 -13.92 4.95
N GLY A 247 26.87 -14.27 3.79
CA GLY A 247 27.75 -15.45 3.69
C GLY A 247 27.31 -16.62 2.81
N GLY A 248 26.09 -16.63 2.24
CA GLY A 248 25.58 -17.82 1.55
C GLY A 248 25.01 -17.58 0.16
N GLY A 249 25.82 -17.15 -0.81
CA GLY A 249 25.57 -17.27 -2.27
C GLY A 249 24.32 -16.62 -2.89
N GLY A 250 23.32 -16.24 -2.11
CA GLY A 250 22.17 -15.44 -2.49
C GLY A 250 22.48 -13.98 -2.20
N VAL A 251 22.55 -13.17 -3.24
CA VAL A 251 22.62 -11.72 -3.08
C VAL A 251 21.32 -11.30 -2.40
N GLY A 252 21.38 -10.85 -1.14
CA GLY A 252 20.24 -10.37 -0.37
C GLY A 252 19.41 -9.41 -1.21
N GLY A 253 18.22 -9.86 -1.60
CA GLY A 253 17.40 -9.16 -2.58
C GLY A 253 16.79 -7.91 -1.96
N PHE A 254 16.92 -6.78 -2.66
CA PHE A 254 15.82 -5.82 -2.65
C PHE A 254 14.57 -6.49 -3.19
N GLY A 255 13.41 -6.18 -2.61
CA GLY A 255 12.13 -6.70 -3.09
C GLY A 255 11.48 -7.76 -2.20
N GLY A 256 11.88 -7.87 -0.91
CA GLY A 256 10.98 -8.43 0.10
C GLY A 256 9.73 -7.56 0.25
N PRO A 257 8.70 -7.97 1.00
CA PRO A 257 7.55 -7.09 1.25
C PRO A 257 7.95 -5.85 2.07
N ILE A 258 7.15 -4.79 2.04
CA ILE A 258 7.23 -3.67 2.99
C ILE A 258 6.60 -4.16 4.29
N PRO A 259 7.39 -4.52 5.32
CA PRO A 259 6.82 -5.15 6.51
C PRO A 259 6.01 -4.13 7.31
N ARG A 260 4.93 -4.57 7.95
CA ARG A 260 4.11 -3.69 8.80
C ARG A 260 4.93 -3.01 9.92
N SER A 261 6.02 -3.62 10.36
CA SER A 261 6.92 -3.05 11.38
C SER A 261 7.73 -1.83 10.93
N THR A 262 7.74 -1.47 9.64
CA THR A 262 8.31 -0.20 9.18
C THR A 262 7.32 0.97 9.25
N TRP A 263 6.06 0.71 9.61
CA TRP A 263 5.04 1.74 9.79
C TRP A 263 5.05 2.23 11.23
N ILE A 264 4.95 3.55 11.42
CA ILE A 264 4.86 4.17 12.75
C ILE A 264 3.61 5.03 12.85
N GLY A 265 3.02 5.05 14.04
CA GLY A 265 2.01 6.04 14.39
C GLY A 265 2.65 7.43 14.46
N ILE A 266 2.02 8.40 13.82
CA ILE A 266 2.28 9.82 13.99
C ILE A 266 1.04 10.42 14.68
N ALA A 267 1.21 11.56 15.33
CA ALA A 267 0.17 12.17 16.16
C ALA A 267 -1.11 12.54 15.38
N GLY A 268 -2.05 13.22 16.03
CA GLY A 268 -3.38 13.52 15.50
C GLY A 268 -4.37 12.41 15.83
N GLY A 269 -5.11 11.93 14.83
CA GLY A 269 -6.15 10.92 15.01
C GLY A 269 -6.56 10.26 13.70
N GLU A 270 -7.67 9.55 13.74
CA GLU A 270 -8.15 8.69 12.64
C GLU A 270 -8.60 9.45 11.39
N SER A 271 -9.03 10.70 11.59
CA SER A 271 -9.62 11.57 10.59
C SER A 271 -8.68 12.73 10.29
N GLY A 272 -8.86 13.43 9.16
CA GLY A 272 -8.10 14.64 8.86
C GLY A 272 -6.84 14.40 8.03
N TRP A 273 -5.76 15.12 8.38
CA TRP A 273 -4.54 15.25 7.59
C TRP A 273 -3.29 14.86 8.38
N ALA A 274 -2.29 14.35 7.67
CA ALA A 274 -0.94 14.18 8.17
C ALA A 274 0.02 14.66 7.09
N THR A 275 0.74 15.76 7.35
CA THR A 275 1.52 16.50 6.37
C THR A 275 2.92 16.80 6.92
N PRO A 276 3.99 16.24 6.34
CA PRO A 276 5.35 16.58 6.74
C PRO A 276 5.65 18.03 6.34
N ASP A 277 6.40 18.74 7.18
CA ASP A 277 6.95 20.04 6.82
C ASP A 277 7.89 19.88 5.61
N PRO A 278 7.74 20.69 4.56
CA PRO A 278 8.49 20.52 3.31
C PRO A 278 9.99 20.84 3.43
N VAL A 279 10.43 21.44 4.55
CA VAL A 279 11.81 21.84 4.82
C VAL A 279 12.44 20.95 5.88
N ASP A 280 11.77 20.73 7.02
CA ASP A 280 12.21 19.81 8.08
C ASP A 280 11.27 18.62 8.21
N ASN A 281 11.57 17.53 7.50
CA ASN A 281 10.78 16.29 7.54
C ASN A 281 10.62 15.67 8.94
N ASN A 282 11.34 16.15 9.97
CA ASN A 282 11.12 15.72 11.35
C ASN A 282 9.85 16.31 11.96
N ILE A 283 9.31 17.38 11.38
CA ILE A 283 8.09 18.05 11.83
C ILE A 283 6.93 17.57 10.97
N ILE A 284 5.90 17.02 11.59
CA ILE A 284 4.66 16.61 10.91
C ILE A 284 3.49 17.34 11.55
N TRP A 285 2.71 18.02 10.74
CA TRP A 285 1.41 18.55 11.12
C TRP A 285 0.37 17.46 10.96
N SER A 286 -0.39 17.19 12.01
CA SER A 286 -1.49 16.23 11.98
C SER A 286 -2.76 16.88 12.49
N SER A 287 -3.91 16.58 11.89
CA SER A 287 -5.22 17.00 12.38
C SER A 287 -6.14 15.80 12.60
N ALA A 288 -7.20 16.00 13.37
CA ALA A 288 -8.33 15.09 13.49
C ALA A 288 -9.53 15.81 14.12
N SER A 289 -10.72 15.25 13.95
CA SER A 289 -11.94 15.72 14.62
C SER A 289 -12.90 14.55 14.78
N GLY A 290 -13.66 14.52 15.86
CA GLY A 290 -14.71 13.53 16.08
C GLY A 290 -14.66 12.74 17.38
N SER A 291 -15.24 11.53 17.37
CA SER A 291 -15.32 10.63 18.52
C SER A 291 -13.96 9.99 18.81
N GLY A 292 -13.14 10.65 19.63
CA GLY A 292 -11.78 10.23 19.97
C GLY A 292 -10.76 11.37 19.82
N SER A 293 -11.09 12.34 18.96
CA SER A 293 -10.36 13.59 18.72
C SER A 293 -11.34 14.74 18.92
N VAL A 294 -11.78 14.91 20.17
CA VAL A 294 -12.89 15.80 20.53
C VAL A 294 -12.51 17.25 20.24
N GLY A 295 -13.26 17.89 19.34
CA GLY A 295 -12.97 19.26 18.87
C GLY A 295 -12.31 19.26 17.49
N GLY A 296 -11.42 20.22 17.24
CA GLY A 296 -10.64 20.34 16.01
C GLY A 296 -9.16 20.15 16.32
N ILE A 297 -8.75 18.90 16.57
CA ILE A 297 -7.38 18.54 16.96
C ILE A 297 -6.40 18.99 15.88
N VAL A 298 -5.37 19.73 16.29
CA VAL A 298 -4.19 20.03 15.48
C VAL A 298 -2.97 19.75 16.34
N GLU A 299 -2.05 18.93 15.85
CA GLU A 299 -0.84 18.55 16.55
C GLU A 299 0.39 18.70 15.66
N VAL A 300 1.50 19.04 16.29
CA VAL A 300 2.83 19.01 15.67
C VAL A 300 3.61 17.85 16.28
N PHE A 301 3.92 16.85 15.45
CA PHE A 301 4.71 15.69 15.83
C PHE A 301 6.17 15.86 15.44
N ASN A 302 7.09 15.51 16.36
CA ASN A 302 8.51 15.50 16.11
C ASN A 302 9.04 14.06 15.99
N LEU A 303 9.49 13.65 14.79
CA LEU A 303 10.00 12.30 14.52
C LEU A 303 11.21 11.91 15.36
N LYS A 304 12.08 12.87 15.71
CA LYS A 304 13.33 12.59 16.44
C LYS A 304 13.04 12.23 17.89
N THR A 305 12.09 12.93 18.51
CA THR A 305 11.75 12.72 19.93
C THR A 305 10.56 11.79 20.12
N GLY A 306 9.77 11.56 19.07
CA GLY A 306 8.51 10.81 19.15
C GLY A 306 7.42 11.56 19.92
N GLN A 307 7.56 12.87 20.13
CA GLN A 307 6.62 13.67 20.91
C GLN A 307 5.66 14.43 20.01
N ALA A 308 4.39 14.47 20.42
CA ALA A 308 3.35 15.32 19.85
C ALA A 308 3.13 16.54 20.74
N ARG A 309 2.85 17.68 20.11
CA ARG A 309 2.39 18.89 20.80
C ARG A 309 1.03 19.30 20.26
N ASN A 310 0.04 19.35 21.14
CA ASN A 310 -1.27 19.93 20.82
C ASN A 310 -1.14 21.44 20.59
N VAL A 311 -1.67 21.89 19.46
CA VAL A 311 -1.67 23.27 18.98
C VAL A 311 -3.05 23.65 18.41
N GLU A 312 -4.12 23.11 19.01
CA GLU A 312 -5.48 23.37 18.58
C GLU A 312 -5.81 24.86 18.46
N VAL A 313 -6.65 25.19 17.48
CA VAL A 313 -7.18 26.55 17.32
C VAL A 313 -8.01 26.96 18.55
N TRP A 314 -8.78 26.01 19.09
CA TRP A 314 -9.67 26.24 20.23
C TRP A 314 -9.95 24.92 20.98
N PRO A 315 -9.21 24.64 22.07
CA PRO A 315 -9.30 23.36 22.78
C PRO A 315 -10.55 23.31 23.68
N GLU A 316 -11.67 22.93 23.10
CA GLU A 316 -12.97 22.77 23.76
C GLU A 316 -13.55 21.38 23.49
N ASN A 317 -14.09 20.74 24.55
CA ASN A 317 -14.81 19.49 24.38
C ASN A 317 -16.20 19.77 23.77
N VAL A 318 -16.41 19.31 22.54
CA VAL A 318 -17.65 19.52 21.79
C VAL A 318 -18.61 18.33 21.79
N SER A 319 -18.30 17.25 22.53
CA SER A 319 -19.11 16.02 22.50
C SER A 319 -20.49 16.26 23.11
N GLY A 320 -21.53 15.89 22.38
CA GLY A 320 -22.93 16.06 22.76
C GLY A 320 -23.50 17.46 22.50
N GLU A 321 -22.68 18.42 22.03
CA GLU A 321 -23.10 19.80 21.80
C GLU A 321 -23.62 20.02 20.36
N ILE A 322 -24.54 20.95 20.17
CA ILE A 322 -25.02 21.31 18.83
C ILE A 322 -24.11 22.36 18.19
N ALA A 323 -23.99 22.31 16.86
CA ALA A 323 -23.15 23.23 16.09
C ALA A 323 -23.47 24.72 16.35
N ALA A 324 -24.72 25.04 16.67
CA ALA A 324 -25.16 26.42 16.92
C ALA A 324 -24.56 27.05 18.18
N ASN A 325 -24.18 26.24 19.17
CA ASN A 325 -23.64 26.70 20.46
C ASN A 325 -22.11 26.85 20.44
N LEU A 326 -21.44 26.27 19.43
CA LEU A 326 -19.99 26.27 19.35
C LEU A 326 -19.44 27.61 18.84
N LYS A 327 -18.32 28.03 19.44
CA LYS A 327 -17.56 29.18 18.94
C LYS A 327 -16.96 28.90 17.57
N TYR A 328 -16.28 27.76 17.41
CA TYR A 328 -15.77 27.27 16.13
C TYR A 328 -16.25 25.85 15.87
N ARG A 329 -16.69 25.61 14.64
CA ARG A 329 -17.21 24.33 14.19
C ARG A 329 -16.14 23.63 13.35
N PHE A 330 -15.69 22.47 13.81
CA PHE A 330 -14.75 21.61 13.10
C PHE A 330 -15.46 20.31 12.74
N VAL A 331 -15.21 19.80 11.53
CA VAL A 331 -15.79 18.55 11.03
C VAL A 331 -14.71 17.49 10.85
N TRP A 332 -15.13 16.23 10.73
CA TRP A 332 -14.29 15.03 10.65
C TRP A 332 -12.97 15.22 9.88
N THR A 333 -13.04 15.73 8.66
CA THR A 333 -11.87 15.97 7.81
C THR A 333 -11.59 17.44 7.57
N MET A 334 -11.60 18.26 8.63
CA MET A 334 -11.28 19.69 8.52
C MET A 334 -9.95 19.91 7.77
N PRO A 335 -9.87 20.87 6.84
CA PRO A 335 -8.70 21.05 6.00
C PRO A 335 -7.51 21.57 6.81
N LEU A 336 -6.33 21.01 6.56
CA LEU A 336 -5.04 21.52 7.04
C LEU A 336 -4.08 21.60 5.85
N THR A 337 -3.50 22.76 5.60
CA THR A 337 -2.50 22.93 4.53
C THR A 337 -1.37 23.86 4.95
N ILE A 338 -0.17 23.53 4.50
CA ILE A 338 1.02 24.39 4.62
C ILE A 338 1.09 25.28 3.39
N SER A 339 1.44 26.55 3.56
CA SER A 339 1.63 27.47 2.44
C SER A 339 2.75 26.99 1.51
N PRO A 340 2.54 27.01 0.17
CA PRO A 340 3.62 26.69 -0.78
C PRO A 340 4.70 27.78 -0.86
N HIS A 341 4.49 28.95 -0.22
CA HIS A 341 5.42 30.09 -0.24
C HIS A 341 6.19 30.27 1.07
N ASP A 342 5.66 29.77 2.19
CA ASP A 342 6.26 29.91 3.51
C ASP A 342 5.84 28.74 4.41
N HIS A 343 6.77 27.80 4.65
CA HIS A 343 6.47 26.60 5.42
C HIS A 343 6.07 26.87 6.89
N ASN A 344 6.38 28.05 7.44
CA ASN A 344 5.93 28.42 8.79
C ASN A 344 4.45 28.79 8.82
N LYS A 345 3.84 29.06 7.66
CA LYS A 345 2.46 29.46 7.53
C LYS A 345 1.57 28.26 7.28
N VAL A 346 0.70 27.96 8.24
CA VAL A 346 -0.24 26.84 8.18
C VAL A 346 -1.67 27.34 8.33
N TYR A 347 -2.57 26.76 7.53
CA TYR A 347 -3.99 27.10 7.50
C TYR A 347 -4.85 25.94 7.97
N VAL A 348 -5.90 26.25 8.75
CA VAL A 348 -6.93 25.29 9.20
C VAL A 348 -8.34 25.86 9.01
N GLY A 349 -9.30 25.00 8.65
CA GLY A 349 -10.70 25.37 8.43
C GLY A 349 -11.64 25.05 9.59
N SER A 350 -12.38 26.07 10.04
CA SER A 350 -13.65 25.95 10.79
C SER A 350 -14.76 26.54 9.92
N GLN A 351 -15.76 27.29 10.43
CA GLN A 351 -16.50 28.24 9.59
C GLN A 351 -15.66 29.41 9.06
N PHE A 352 -14.48 29.61 9.66
CA PHE A 352 -13.44 30.57 9.27
C PHE A 352 -12.18 29.88 8.78
N VAL A 353 -11.35 30.61 8.03
CA VAL A 353 -9.95 30.26 7.79
C VAL A 353 -9.07 30.81 8.91
N HIS A 354 -8.37 29.91 9.59
CA HIS A 354 -7.39 30.23 10.63
C HIS A 354 -5.98 30.10 10.06
N GLN A 355 -5.06 30.95 10.52
CA GLN A 355 -3.65 30.94 10.13
C GLN A 355 -2.74 30.99 11.35
N THR A 356 -1.69 30.17 11.35
CA THR A 356 -0.53 30.33 12.25
C THR A 356 0.72 30.65 11.43
N THR A 357 1.67 31.37 12.04
CA THR A 357 3.02 31.62 11.50
C THR A 357 4.11 31.32 12.53
N ASP A 358 3.75 30.71 13.66
CA ASP A 358 4.62 30.52 14.83
C ASP A 358 4.61 29.07 15.34
N GLY A 359 4.37 28.12 14.42
CA GLY A 359 4.33 26.70 14.73
C GLY A 359 3.10 26.28 15.54
N GLY A 360 2.01 27.05 15.50
CA GLY A 360 0.76 26.77 16.21
C GLY A 360 0.76 27.27 17.66
N ASN A 361 1.68 28.18 18.03
CA ASN A 361 1.60 28.84 19.34
C ASN A 361 0.42 29.81 19.41
N SER A 362 0.06 30.41 18.28
CA SER A 362 -1.12 31.26 18.14
C SER A 362 -1.77 31.10 16.77
N TRP A 363 -3.08 31.39 16.72
CA TRP A 363 -3.89 31.36 15.52
C TRP A 363 -4.62 32.69 15.30
N GLN A 364 -4.61 33.16 14.05
CA GLN A 364 -5.33 34.34 13.60
C GLN A 364 -6.47 33.95 12.67
N ILE A 365 -7.65 34.53 12.89
CA ILE A 365 -8.76 34.44 11.93
C ILE A 365 -8.47 35.39 10.78
N ILE A 366 -8.43 34.87 9.55
CA ILE A 366 -8.13 35.66 8.35
C ILE A 366 -9.31 35.68 7.36
N SER A 367 -10.52 35.35 7.80
CA SER A 367 -11.73 35.40 6.98
C SER A 367 -12.96 35.80 7.81
N PRO A 368 -14.04 36.28 7.17
CA PRO A 368 -15.37 36.23 7.78
C PRO A 368 -15.88 34.77 7.81
N ASP A 369 -17.08 34.53 8.36
CA ASP A 369 -17.74 33.23 8.23
C ASP A 369 -18.02 33.01 6.74
N LEU A 370 -17.39 31.98 6.15
CA LEU A 370 -17.42 31.74 4.71
C LEU A 370 -18.62 30.91 4.26
N THR A 371 -19.48 30.52 5.20
CA THR A 371 -20.54 29.52 5.04
C THR A 371 -21.91 30.17 4.87
N LEU A 372 -22.96 29.39 4.59
CA LEU A 372 -24.34 29.88 4.65
C LEU A 372 -24.77 30.23 6.08
N ASN A 373 -24.13 29.61 7.08
CA ASN A 373 -24.44 29.74 8.51
C ASN A 373 -25.95 29.58 8.82
N ASP A 374 -26.62 28.68 8.11
CA ASP A 374 -28.04 28.39 8.31
C ASP A 374 -28.26 27.73 9.68
N LYS A 375 -28.79 28.51 10.62
CA LYS A 375 -29.04 28.07 11.99
C LYS A 375 -30.06 26.95 12.09
N SER A 376 -30.96 26.81 11.12
CA SER A 376 -31.93 25.69 11.10
C SER A 376 -31.26 24.33 10.88
N LYS A 377 -29.99 24.34 10.44
CA LYS A 377 -29.18 23.16 10.13
C LYS A 377 -28.03 22.95 11.12
N GLN A 378 -28.03 23.67 12.24
CA GLN A 378 -26.98 23.58 13.27
C GLN A 378 -27.52 23.00 14.59
N GLY A 379 -28.65 22.29 14.52
CA GLY A 379 -29.36 21.75 15.68
C GLY A 379 -28.88 20.36 16.11
N PHE A 380 -29.76 19.68 16.84
CA PHE A 380 -29.54 18.34 17.36
C PHE A 380 -29.56 17.29 16.24
N SER A 381 -28.69 16.28 16.36
CA SER A 381 -28.58 15.15 15.42
C SER A 381 -28.82 13.83 16.15
N GLY A 382 -29.27 12.80 15.42
CA GLY A 382 -29.39 11.43 15.92
C GLY A 382 -30.83 10.88 15.95
N GLY A 383 -31.84 11.75 16.05
CA GLY A 383 -33.25 11.34 16.18
C GLY A 383 -33.64 11.06 17.63
N LEU A 384 -34.32 9.93 17.90
CA LEU A 384 -34.76 9.54 19.25
C LEU A 384 -33.61 9.46 20.26
N THR A 385 -32.44 8.99 19.81
CA THR A 385 -31.20 9.01 20.61
C THR A 385 -30.21 10.01 20.01
N GLY A 386 -29.76 10.95 20.84
CA GLY A 386 -28.84 12.00 20.42
C GLY A 386 -27.47 11.49 20.02
N ASP A 387 -26.88 12.13 19.01
CA ASP A 387 -25.52 11.86 18.59
C ASP A 387 -24.92 13.07 17.86
N ASN A 388 -24.16 13.82 18.63
CA ASN A 388 -23.46 15.01 18.20
C ASN A 388 -22.00 14.83 18.60
N ILE A 389 -21.18 14.32 17.69
CA ILE A 389 -19.75 14.09 17.92
C ILE A 389 -18.86 14.94 16.99
N GLY A 390 -19.45 15.79 16.15
CA GLY A 390 -18.77 16.73 15.26
C GLY A 390 -18.73 16.31 13.79
N VAL A 391 -19.13 15.07 13.46
CA VAL A 391 -19.20 14.56 12.06
C VAL A 391 -20.29 15.25 11.23
N GLU A 392 -21.29 15.76 11.93
CA GLU A 392 -22.62 16.18 11.48
C GLU A 392 -22.71 17.70 11.35
N TYR A 393 -21.64 18.41 11.72
CA TYR A 393 -21.63 19.86 11.75
C TYR A 393 -21.65 20.46 10.35
N ALA A 394 -22.72 21.19 10.08
CA ALA A 394 -22.90 21.99 8.89
C ALA A 394 -22.29 23.40 9.00
N GLY A 395 -22.01 23.99 7.84
CA GLY A 395 -21.50 25.34 7.74
C GLY A 395 -20.08 25.42 8.25
N VAL A 396 -19.19 24.65 7.62
CA VAL A 396 -17.74 24.69 7.85
C VAL A 396 -16.99 24.75 6.51
N VAL A 397 -15.82 25.37 6.54
CA VAL A 397 -14.78 25.28 5.52
C VAL A 397 -14.21 23.87 5.52
N PHE A 398 -14.39 23.20 4.39
CA PHE A 398 -14.05 21.80 4.17
C PHE A 398 -12.80 21.64 3.28
N ALA A 399 -12.50 22.63 2.44
CA ALA A 399 -11.31 22.66 1.59
C ALA A 399 -10.62 24.03 1.67
N ILE A 400 -9.29 24.04 1.77
CA ILE A 400 -8.45 25.26 1.72
C ILE A 400 -7.24 24.97 0.85
N ALA A 401 -6.91 25.89 -0.06
CA ALA A 401 -5.67 25.83 -0.83
C ALA A 401 -5.13 27.23 -1.14
N GLU A 402 -3.85 27.47 -0.90
CA GLU A 402 -3.15 28.67 -1.37
C GLU A 402 -2.56 28.41 -2.76
N SER A 403 -2.69 29.38 -3.67
CA SER A 403 -2.11 29.29 -5.01
C SER A 403 -0.59 29.12 -4.92
N PRO A 404 0.02 28.11 -5.56
CA PRO A 404 1.47 28.01 -5.67
C PRO A 404 2.09 29.09 -6.58
N LYS A 405 1.27 29.86 -7.31
CA LYS A 405 1.75 30.91 -8.24
C LYS A 405 1.65 32.32 -7.70
N GLU A 406 0.71 32.59 -6.80
CA GLU A 406 0.45 33.93 -6.30
C GLU A 406 0.25 33.88 -4.77
N ALA A 407 1.29 34.25 -4.02
CA ALA A 407 1.24 34.29 -2.55
C ALA A 407 0.09 35.18 -2.06
N GLY A 408 -0.62 34.73 -1.04
CA GLY A 408 -1.80 35.42 -0.51
C GLY A 408 -3.08 35.23 -1.32
N THR A 409 -3.04 34.48 -2.43
CA THR A 409 -4.24 33.98 -3.11
C THR A 409 -4.68 32.67 -2.50
N ILE A 410 -5.76 32.70 -1.70
CA ILE A 410 -6.26 31.55 -0.95
C ILE A 410 -7.69 31.28 -1.39
N TRP A 411 -7.97 30.02 -1.69
CA TRP A 411 -9.29 29.51 -2.02
C TRP A 411 -9.83 28.72 -0.83
N ALA A 412 -11.13 28.83 -0.59
CA ALA A 412 -11.84 28.09 0.44
C ALA A 412 -13.16 27.54 -0.09
N GLY A 413 -13.49 26.32 0.27
CA GLY A 413 -14.72 25.62 -0.06
C GLY A 413 -15.40 25.10 1.21
N THR A 414 -16.73 25.09 1.26
CA THR A 414 -17.50 24.68 2.45
C THR A 414 -18.33 23.43 2.22
N ASN A 415 -18.75 22.76 3.30
CA ASN A 415 -19.66 21.61 3.22
C ASN A 415 -21.13 21.99 2.90
N ASP A 416 -21.45 23.28 2.93
CA ASP A 416 -22.75 23.81 2.51
C ASP A 416 -22.71 24.49 1.12
N GLY A 417 -21.67 24.20 0.34
CA GLY A 417 -21.61 24.52 -1.10
C GLY A 417 -21.15 25.93 -1.44
N GLN A 418 -20.41 26.62 -0.55
CA GLN A 418 -19.82 27.91 -0.83
C GLN A 418 -18.39 27.77 -1.36
N VAL A 419 -18.04 28.54 -2.39
CA VAL A 419 -16.67 28.69 -2.93
C VAL A 419 -16.25 30.15 -2.83
N GLN A 420 -15.13 30.41 -2.18
CA GLN A 420 -14.64 31.77 -1.90
C GLN A 420 -13.16 31.92 -2.22
N ILE A 421 -12.75 33.15 -2.55
CA ILE A 421 -11.35 33.50 -2.81
C ILE A 421 -10.95 34.79 -2.09
N THR A 422 -9.73 34.84 -1.57
CA THR A 422 -8.99 36.07 -1.25
C THR A 422 -7.75 36.13 -2.13
N ARG A 423 -7.31 37.34 -2.49
CA ARG A 423 -6.05 37.58 -3.21
C ARG A 423 -5.06 38.49 -2.46
N ASN A 424 -5.36 38.82 -1.21
CA ASN A 424 -4.57 39.74 -0.39
C ASN A 424 -4.29 39.19 1.01
N GLY A 425 -4.15 37.86 1.11
CA GLY A 425 -3.79 37.18 2.36
C GLY A 425 -4.91 37.18 3.42
N GLY A 426 -6.17 37.22 3.00
CA GLY A 426 -7.33 37.11 3.87
C GLY A 426 -7.98 38.45 4.26
N LYS A 427 -7.43 39.59 3.82
CA LYS A 427 -8.00 40.91 4.16
C LYS A 427 -9.40 41.11 3.56
N THR A 428 -9.64 40.60 2.36
CA THR A 428 -10.95 40.66 1.70
C THR A 428 -11.25 39.37 0.96
N TRP A 429 -12.46 38.84 1.15
CA TRP A 429 -12.94 37.61 0.50
C TRP A 429 -14.08 37.91 -0.48
N THR A 430 -14.10 37.17 -1.59
CA THR A 430 -15.14 37.22 -2.62
C THR A 430 -15.81 35.86 -2.73
N ASN A 431 -17.13 35.83 -2.56
CA ASN A 431 -17.94 34.62 -2.76
C ASN A 431 -18.20 34.44 -4.27
N LEU A 432 -17.77 33.30 -4.80
CA LEU A 432 -17.80 32.96 -6.23
C LEU A 432 -18.94 32.01 -6.59
N THR A 433 -19.67 31.51 -5.59
CA THR A 433 -20.66 30.43 -5.73
C THR A 433 -21.72 30.71 -6.81
N LYS A 434 -22.18 31.97 -6.89
CA LYS A 434 -23.18 32.40 -7.89
C LYS A 434 -22.69 32.32 -9.34
N ASN A 435 -21.39 32.23 -9.56
CA ASN A 435 -20.78 32.12 -10.89
C ASN A 435 -20.66 30.66 -11.36
N ILE A 436 -20.90 29.68 -10.48
CA ILE A 436 -20.76 28.26 -10.79
C ILE A 436 -22.09 27.73 -11.34
N PRO A 437 -22.15 27.25 -12.60
CA PRO A 437 -23.38 26.77 -13.19
C PRO A 437 -23.85 25.48 -12.52
N ASN A 438 -25.13 25.43 -12.17
CA ASN A 438 -25.78 24.26 -11.55
C ASN A 438 -25.11 23.80 -10.24
N MET A 439 -24.48 24.71 -9.49
CA MET A 439 -23.88 24.39 -8.19
C MET A 439 -24.93 23.74 -7.28
N LEU A 440 -24.58 22.58 -6.73
CA LEU A 440 -25.45 21.86 -5.81
C LEU A 440 -25.63 22.64 -4.50
N SER A 441 -26.88 22.93 -4.14
CA SER A 441 -27.19 23.37 -2.79
C SER A 441 -26.82 22.25 -1.81
N TRP A 442 -26.04 22.58 -0.78
CA TRP A 442 -25.52 21.60 0.19
C TRP A 442 -24.63 20.51 -0.42
N GLY A 443 -24.04 20.75 -1.59
CA GLY A 443 -22.92 19.95 -2.08
C GLY A 443 -21.65 20.32 -1.33
N THR A 444 -20.92 19.34 -0.82
CA THR A 444 -19.65 19.58 -0.12
C THR A 444 -18.55 19.87 -1.12
N VAL A 445 -17.90 21.03 -1.03
CA VAL A 445 -16.69 21.31 -1.81
C VAL A 445 -15.54 20.50 -1.21
N SER A 446 -15.33 19.27 -1.69
CA SER A 446 -14.44 18.27 -1.10
C SER A 446 -12.97 18.53 -1.40
N ASN A 447 -12.65 19.17 -2.53
CA ASN A 447 -11.28 19.49 -2.92
C ASN A 447 -11.22 20.74 -3.82
N ILE A 448 -10.15 21.51 -3.66
CA ILE A 448 -9.79 22.66 -4.51
C ILE A 448 -8.32 22.52 -4.90
N GLU A 449 -8.03 22.60 -6.20
CA GLU A 449 -6.69 22.56 -6.78
C GLU A 449 -6.43 23.86 -7.55
N PRO A 450 -5.82 24.88 -6.93
CA PRO A 450 -5.32 26.05 -7.63
C PRO A 450 -4.19 25.64 -8.58
N SER A 451 -4.21 26.12 -9.81
CA SER A 451 -3.26 25.68 -10.82
C SER A 451 -1.83 26.10 -10.47
N ARG A 452 -0.92 25.16 -10.70
CA ARG A 452 0.53 25.36 -10.64
C ARG A 452 1.11 25.91 -11.94
N TYR A 453 0.29 26.19 -12.95
CA TYR A 453 0.72 26.81 -14.21
C TYR A 453 0.18 28.22 -14.38
N ASN A 454 -1.04 28.50 -13.90
CA ASN A 454 -1.68 29.79 -14.08
C ASN A 454 -2.40 30.27 -12.80
N ALA A 455 -2.07 31.47 -12.31
CA ALA A 455 -2.60 32.01 -11.05
C ALA A 455 -4.13 32.18 -11.02
N GLY A 456 -4.77 32.41 -12.18
CA GLY A 456 -6.23 32.55 -12.28
C GLY A 456 -6.99 31.24 -12.46
N THR A 457 -6.27 30.12 -12.63
CA THR A 457 -6.86 28.82 -12.89
C THR A 457 -7.01 28.00 -11.61
N ALA A 458 -8.14 27.34 -11.44
CA ALA A 458 -8.39 26.39 -10.36
C ALA A 458 -9.41 25.34 -10.79
N TYR A 459 -9.32 24.16 -10.18
CA TYR A 459 -10.25 23.06 -10.33
C TYR A 459 -10.88 22.75 -8.97
N ILE A 460 -12.16 22.36 -8.96
CA ILE A 460 -12.85 21.96 -7.74
C ILE A 460 -13.65 20.68 -7.97
N THR A 461 -13.86 19.92 -6.90
CA THR A 461 -14.84 18.83 -6.86
C THR A 461 -15.94 19.17 -5.85
N VAL A 462 -17.17 18.74 -6.13
CA VAL A 462 -18.33 18.95 -5.27
C VAL A 462 -19.03 17.61 -5.06
N ASP A 463 -19.05 17.14 -3.82
CA ASP A 463 -19.66 15.89 -3.43
C ASP A 463 -21.12 16.12 -2.97
N GLY A 464 -22.07 15.49 -3.69
CA GLY A 464 -23.49 15.56 -3.41
C GLY A 464 -24.07 14.34 -2.69
N HIS A 465 -23.27 13.38 -2.24
CA HIS A 465 -23.81 12.08 -1.85
C HIS A 465 -24.74 12.13 -0.63
N GLN A 466 -24.45 13.04 0.32
CA GLN A 466 -25.27 13.28 1.52
C GLN A 466 -26.57 14.04 1.23
N VAL A 467 -26.74 14.57 0.02
CA VAL A 467 -28.00 15.15 -0.47
C VAL A 467 -28.59 14.34 -1.61
N ASN A 468 -28.25 13.05 -1.66
CA ASN A 468 -28.78 12.07 -2.61
C ASN A 468 -28.49 12.39 -4.09
N ASN A 469 -27.37 13.06 -4.39
CA ASN A 469 -26.84 13.19 -5.75
C ASN A 469 -25.53 12.39 -5.87
N ARG A 470 -25.31 11.66 -6.97
CA ARG A 470 -24.13 10.81 -7.18
C ARG A 470 -23.34 11.16 -8.44
N ASP A 471 -23.64 12.32 -9.03
CA ASP A 471 -22.98 12.77 -10.25
C ASP A 471 -21.55 13.27 -9.95
N PRO A 472 -20.61 13.13 -10.89
CA PRO A 472 -19.20 13.49 -10.71
C PRO A 472 -18.97 15.01 -10.86
N TRP A 473 -19.47 15.87 -9.96
CA TRP A 473 -19.33 17.33 -10.15
C TRP A 473 -17.87 17.80 -10.05
N ILE A 474 -17.28 18.14 -11.20
CA ILE A 474 -15.93 18.68 -11.31
C ILE A 474 -16.00 19.97 -12.13
N TYR A 475 -15.48 21.07 -11.59
CA TYR A 475 -15.50 22.37 -12.26
C TYR A 475 -14.10 22.95 -12.44
N LYS A 476 -13.96 23.80 -13.45
CA LYS A 476 -12.75 24.56 -13.77
C LYS A 476 -13.07 26.03 -13.95
N THR A 477 -12.17 26.88 -13.47
CA THR A 477 -12.10 28.32 -13.77
C THR A 477 -10.73 28.64 -14.34
N THR A 478 -10.62 29.70 -15.15
CA THR A 478 -9.34 30.26 -15.63
C THR A 478 -9.17 31.76 -15.34
N ASP A 479 -10.12 32.39 -14.62
CA ASP A 479 -10.20 33.83 -14.43
C ASP A 479 -10.46 34.27 -12.97
N TYR A 480 -9.90 33.52 -12.02
CA TYR A 480 -10.11 33.68 -10.57
C TYR A 480 -11.58 33.48 -10.14
N GLY A 481 -12.31 32.62 -10.85
CA GLY A 481 -13.66 32.17 -10.50
C GLY A 481 -14.77 33.09 -10.96
N LYS A 482 -14.49 34.00 -11.90
CA LYS A 482 -15.52 34.83 -12.53
C LYS A 482 -16.38 34.00 -13.47
N THR A 483 -15.81 32.98 -14.12
CA THR A 483 -16.52 32.01 -14.95
C THR A 483 -16.08 30.59 -14.63
N TRP A 484 -17.01 29.64 -14.75
CA TRP A 484 -16.77 28.23 -14.46
C TRP A 484 -17.34 27.33 -15.55
N LYS A 485 -16.67 26.19 -15.76
CA LYS A 485 -17.09 25.14 -16.68
C LYS A 485 -17.13 23.79 -15.96
N LEU A 486 -18.21 23.04 -16.16
CA LEU A 486 -18.32 21.64 -15.75
C LEU A 486 -17.47 20.77 -16.69
N ILE A 487 -16.59 19.94 -16.14
CA ILE A 487 -15.56 19.17 -16.87
C ILE A 487 -15.62 17.69 -16.51
N THR A 488 -16.70 17.01 -16.89
CA THR A 488 -17.03 15.65 -16.40
C THR A 488 -17.21 14.62 -17.52
N ASN A 489 -17.04 15.04 -18.77
CA ASN A 489 -17.27 14.18 -19.92
C ASN A 489 -16.30 12.98 -19.93
N GLY A 490 -16.82 11.79 -20.20
CA GLY A 490 -16.06 10.53 -20.14
C GLY A 490 -16.16 9.78 -18.80
N ILE A 491 -16.63 10.43 -17.72
CA ILE A 491 -16.96 9.75 -16.46
C ILE A 491 -18.42 9.25 -16.53
N PRO A 492 -18.69 7.95 -16.31
CA PRO A 492 -20.05 7.42 -16.34
C PRO A 492 -20.89 7.96 -15.18
N HIS A 493 -22.20 8.08 -15.35
CA HIS A 493 -23.14 8.38 -14.27
C HIS A 493 -23.59 7.08 -13.59
N SER A 494 -23.37 6.96 -12.28
CA SER A 494 -23.72 5.80 -11.48
C SER A 494 -23.80 6.16 -9.99
N MET A 495 -24.24 5.23 -9.16
CA MET A 495 -24.22 5.41 -7.70
C MET A 495 -22.81 5.55 -7.10
N LEU A 496 -21.76 5.30 -7.89
CA LEU A 496 -20.36 5.29 -7.47
C LEU A 496 -19.50 6.31 -8.27
N SER A 497 -20.13 7.32 -8.87
CA SER A 497 -19.43 8.25 -9.77
C SER A 497 -18.96 9.54 -9.14
N TYR A 498 -19.50 9.92 -7.97
CA TYR A 498 -19.17 11.20 -7.34
C TYR A 498 -17.67 11.35 -7.12
N ALA A 499 -17.19 12.58 -7.34
CA ALA A 499 -15.77 12.93 -7.37
C ALA A 499 -15.30 13.44 -6.01
N HIS A 500 -14.12 13.00 -5.60
CA HIS A 500 -13.52 13.32 -4.30
C HIS A 500 -12.39 14.34 -4.40
N CYS A 501 -11.45 14.12 -5.33
CA CYS A 501 -10.22 14.90 -5.45
C CYS A 501 -9.79 15.01 -6.92
N VAL A 502 -9.58 16.23 -7.41
CA VAL A 502 -8.93 16.51 -8.69
C VAL A 502 -7.52 17.02 -8.45
N ARG A 503 -6.55 16.59 -9.27
CA ARG A 503 -5.14 16.99 -9.12
C ARG A 503 -4.51 17.34 -10.46
N GLU A 504 -3.80 18.46 -10.52
CA GLU A 504 -3.06 18.91 -11.70
C GLU A 504 -1.63 18.34 -11.69
N ASP A 505 -1.22 17.76 -12.82
CA ASP A 505 0.10 17.15 -12.98
C ASP A 505 1.24 18.19 -12.86
N PRO A 506 2.36 17.89 -12.18
CA PRO A 506 3.50 18.80 -12.01
C PRO A 506 4.31 19.07 -13.28
N LYS A 507 4.28 18.18 -14.27
CA LYS A 507 5.19 18.18 -15.43
C LYS A 507 4.46 18.43 -16.75
N ARG A 508 3.15 18.25 -16.83
CA ARG A 508 2.33 18.53 -18.02
C ARG A 508 1.11 19.36 -17.69
N GLN A 509 1.12 20.62 -18.13
CA GLN A 509 -0.07 21.47 -18.10
C GLN A 509 -1.23 20.82 -18.85
N GLY A 510 -2.43 20.87 -18.25
CA GLY A 510 -3.65 20.26 -18.79
C GLY A 510 -3.74 18.74 -18.63
N LEU A 511 -2.76 18.09 -18.00
CA LEU A 511 -2.92 16.72 -17.54
C LEU A 511 -3.48 16.72 -16.12
N LEU A 512 -4.64 16.09 -15.95
CA LEU A 512 -5.37 16.04 -14.68
C LEU A 512 -5.66 14.59 -14.28
N TYR A 513 -5.76 14.35 -12.97
CA TYR A 513 -6.22 13.10 -12.38
C TYR A 513 -7.44 13.38 -11.51
N VAL A 514 -8.41 12.47 -11.47
CA VAL A 514 -9.56 12.57 -10.54
C VAL A 514 -9.86 11.24 -9.87
N GLY A 515 -10.00 11.27 -8.55
CA GLY A 515 -10.47 10.16 -7.73
C GLY A 515 -11.99 10.24 -7.54
N THR A 516 -12.65 9.10 -7.65
CA THR A 516 -14.11 8.92 -7.51
C THR A 516 -14.41 7.80 -6.52
N GLU A 517 -15.68 7.60 -6.19
CA GLU A 517 -16.12 6.50 -5.31
C GLU A 517 -15.76 5.10 -5.84
N ASN A 518 -15.45 4.94 -7.13
CA ASN A 518 -15.17 3.63 -7.71
C ASN A 518 -13.76 3.47 -8.30
N GLY A 519 -12.95 4.52 -8.34
CA GLY A 519 -11.65 4.47 -9.01
C GLY A 519 -11.11 5.82 -9.43
N ILE A 520 -10.12 5.79 -10.34
CA ILE A 520 -9.37 6.96 -10.80
C ILE A 520 -9.46 7.13 -12.31
N TYR A 521 -9.51 8.39 -12.76
CA TYR A 521 -9.51 8.78 -14.16
C TYR A 521 -8.38 9.77 -14.45
N VAL A 522 -8.00 9.85 -15.72
CA VAL A 522 -7.01 10.79 -16.26
C VAL A 522 -7.64 11.60 -17.39
N SER A 523 -7.31 12.89 -17.46
CA SER A 523 -7.68 13.78 -18.57
C SER A 523 -6.41 14.34 -19.19
N TYR A 524 -6.27 14.22 -20.52
CA TYR A 524 -5.12 14.72 -21.28
C TYR A 524 -5.32 16.10 -21.90
N ASP A 525 -6.52 16.65 -21.77
CA ASP A 525 -7.03 17.84 -22.45
C ASP A 525 -7.70 18.80 -21.47
N ASP A 526 -7.15 18.91 -20.27
CA ASP A 526 -7.48 19.96 -19.31
C ASP A 526 -8.93 19.93 -18.79
N GLY A 527 -9.45 18.71 -18.65
CA GLY A 527 -10.75 18.34 -18.10
C GLY A 527 -11.82 18.06 -19.15
N GLU A 528 -11.54 18.28 -20.43
CA GLU A 528 -12.55 18.15 -21.49
C GLU A 528 -13.00 16.69 -21.70
N ASN A 529 -12.11 15.71 -21.53
CA ASN A 529 -12.43 14.28 -21.59
C ASN A 529 -11.63 13.47 -20.57
N TRP A 530 -12.32 12.58 -19.86
CA TRP A 530 -11.74 11.66 -18.88
C TRP A 530 -11.70 10.22 -19.40
N GLU A 531 -10.58 9.54 -19.16
CA GLU A 531 -10.37 8.12 -19.47
C GLU A 531 -10.02 7.37 -18.16
N PRO A 532 -10.49 6.12 -17.95
CA PRO A 532 -10.14 5.34 -16.75
C PRO A 532 -8.62 5.09 -16.63
N LEU A 533 -8.07 5.21 -15.41
CA LEU A 533 -6.66 4.93 -15.07
C LEU A 533 -6.55 3.77 -14.06
N GLN A 534 -7.40 2.75 -14.19
CA GLN A 534 -7.59 1.73 -13.13
C GLN A 534 -6.44 0.70 -13.02
N PHE A 535 -5.83 0.28 -14.13
CA PHE A 535 -4.81 -0.80 -14.16
C PHE A 535 -5.16 -2.00 -13.25
N ASN A 536 -4.32 -2.29 -12.24
CA ASN A 536 -4.51 -3.37 -11.26
C ASN A 536 -5.04 -2.88 -9.90
N LEU A 537 -5.40 -1.59 -9.77
CA LEU A 537 -6.08 -1.08 -8.59
C LEU A 537 -7.46 -1.75 -8.49
N PRO A 538 -7.82 -2.43 -7.39
CA PRO A 538 -9.18 -2.88 -7.19
C PRO A 538 -10.15 -1.69 -7.15
N HIS A 539 -11.35 -1.85 -7.68
CA HIS A 539 -12.40 -0.84 -7.53
C HIS A 539 -12.63 -0.52 -6.05
N ALA A 540 -12.41 0.75 -5.71
CA ALA A 540 -12.47 1.28 -4.35
C ALA A 540 -12.61 2.81 -4.43
N PRO A 541 -13.15 3.46 -3.39
CA PRO A 541 -13.14 4.91 -3.30
C PRO A 541 -11.71 5.44 -3.26
N VAL A 542 -11.40 6.39 -4.16
CA VAL A 542 -10.12 7.10 -4.22
C VAL A 542 -10.35 8.50 -3.66
N TYR A 543 -10.05 8.67 -2.37
CA TYR A 543 -10.38 9.89 -1.64
C TYR A 543 -9.37 11.03 -1.86
N TRP A 544 -8.09 10.69 -2.03
CA TRP A 544 -7.05 11.70 -2.22
C TRP A 544 -5.94 11.27 -3.15
N ILE A 545 -5.35 12.25 -3.82
CA ILE A 545 -4.28 12.09 -4.80
C ILE A 545 -3.13 13.04 -4.48
N THR A 546 -1.90 12.53 -4.46
CA THR A 546 -0.65 13.31 -4.36
C THR A 546 0.35 12.81 -5.40
N ILE A 547 1.16 13.71 -5.95
CA ILE A 547 2.22 13.34 -6.90
C ILE A 547 3.58 13.60 -6.25
N GLN A 548 4.38 12.56 -6.08
CA GLN A 548 5.73 12.68 -5.54
C GLN A 548 6.68 13.01 -6.69
N GLU A 549 7.11 14.26 -6.77
CA GLU A 549 7.74 14.79 -7.99
C GLU A 549 9.15 14.24 -8.27
N ARG A 550 9.86 13.80 -7.23
CA ARG A 550 11.24 13.32 -7.32
C ARG A 550 11.33 11.93 -7.95
N PHE A 551 10.46 11.02 -7.53
CA PHE A 551 10.30 9.69 -8.13
C PHE A 551 9.33 9.70 -9.30
N ASN A 552 8.56 10.79 -9.45
CA ASN A 552 7.50 10.94 -10.43
C ASN A 552 6.38 9.92 -10.22
N ASP A 553 6.00 9.68 -8.97
CA ASP A 553 5.00 8.67 -8.62
C ASP A 553 3.64 9.32 -8.36
N LEU A 554 2.57 8.65 -8.78
CA LEU A 554 1.20 9.01 -8.42
C LEU A 554 0.77 8.16 -7.22
N VAL A 555 0.54 8.83 -6.10
CA VAL A 555 0.20 8.21 -4.81
C VAL A 555 -1.24 8.52 -4.47
N ILE A 556 -2.02 7.50 -4.13
CA ILE A 556 -3.43 7.64 -3.77
C ILE A 556 -3.75 7.02 -2.41
N SER A 557 -4.71 7.63 -1.70
CA SER A 557 -5.39 7.02 -0.56
C SER A 557 -6.71 6.40 -1.01
N THR A 558 -7.05 5.25 -0.42
CA THR A 558 -8.28 4.54 -0.74
C THR A 558 -9.06 4.17 0.51
N TYR A 559 -10.37 3.97 0.37
CA TYR A 559 -11.18 3.34 1.41
C TYR A 559 -11.21 1.83 1.20
N GLY A 560 -10.49 1.10 2.05
CA GLY A 560 -10.49 -0.35 2.08
C GLY A 560 -9.36 -1.02 1.32
N ARG A 561 -8.42 -0.28 0.72
CA ARG A 561 -7.22 -0.82 0.03
C ARG A 561 -5.90 -0.16 0.44
N GLY A 562 -5.91 0.73 1.43
CA GLY A 562 -4.72 1.43 1.92
C GLY A 562 -4.16 2.44 0.92
N PHE A 563 -2.84 2.61 0.92
CA PHE A 563 -2.12 3.42 -0.05
C PHE A 563 -1.81 2.62 -1.32
N TRP A 564 -1.92 3.26 -2.47
CA TRP A 564 -1.47 2.71 -3.75
C TRP A 564 -0.53 3.70 -4.44
N ILE A 565 0.52 3.17 -5.06
CA ILE A 565 1.56 3.94 -5.75
C ILE A 565 1.64 3.42 -7.18
N LEU A 566 1.40 4.30 -8.15
CA LEU A 566 1.77 4.05 -9.54
C LEU A 566 3.17 4.65 -9.75
N ASP A 567 4.19 3.78 -9.70
CA ASP A 567 5.58 4.19 -9.89
C ASP A 567 5.77 4.81 -11.29
N ASP A 568 6.50 5.91 -11.37
CA ASP A 568 6.80 6.67 -12.60
C ASP A 568 5.61 6.86 -13.58
N ILE A 569 4.96 8.01 -13.49
CA ILE A 569 3.90 8.43 -14.42
C ILE A 569 4.40 9.10 -15.71
N THR A 570 5.70 9.04 -16.04
CA THR A 570 6.22 9.63 -17.29
C THR A 570 5.56 9.11 -18.54
N PRO A 571 5.24 7.80 -18.68
CA PRO A 571 4.54 7.34 -19.87
C PRO A 571 3.16 7.97 -20.02
N ILE A 572 2.47 8.28 -18.92
CA ILE A 572 1.20 9.02 -18.93
C ILE A 572 1.49 10.46 -19.38
N GLN A 573 2.40 11.15 -18.71
CA GLN A 573 2.77 12.54 -19.02
C GLN A 573 3.17 12.72 -20.49
N GLN A 574 3.94 11.78 -21.05
CA GLN A 574 4.47 11.86 -22.41
C GLN A 574 3.58 11.18 -23.46
N MET A 575 2.39 10.67 -23.10
CA MET A 575 1.44 10.08 -24.05
C MET A 575 0.77 11.18 -24.89
N THR A 576 1.45 11.63 -25.93
CA THR A 576 0.95 12.63 -26.89
C THR A 576 0.27 11.96 -28.09
N ALA A 577 -0.46 12.72 -28.92
CA ALA A 577 -1.00 12.22 -30.18
C ALA A 577 0.10 11.69 -31.12
N GLN A 578 1.30 12.29 -31.08
CA GLN A 578 2.47 11.83 -31.83
C GLN A 578 2.92 10.44 -31.35
N VAL A 579 2.97 10.20 -30.04
CA VAL A 579 3.32 8.89 -29.47
C VAL A 579 2.24 7.85 -29.78
N LYS A 580 0.95 8.18 -29.62
CA LYS A 580 -0.15 7.27 -29.94
C LYS A 580 -0.15 6.86 -31.43
N SER A 581 0.30 7.75 -32.32
CA SER A 581 0.36 7.50 -33.76
C SER A 581 1.64 6.79 -34.25
N SER A 582 2.74 6.87 -33.51
CA SER A 582 4.01 6.20 -33.83
C SER A 582 3.90 4.67 -33.68
N ASN A 583 4.72 3.92 -34.42
CA ASN A 583 4.73 2.45 -34.32
C ASN A 583 5.31 1.97 -32.98
N PHE A 584 6.27 2.73 -32.45
CA PHE A 584 6.96 2.48 -31.21
C PHE A 584 7.37 3.81 -30.56
N ASN A 585 7.60 3.80 -29.25
CA ASN A 585 8.22 4.90 -28.53
C ASN A 585 8.96 4.39 -27.30
N LEU A 586 10.23 4.77 -27.11
CA LEU A 586 10.95 4.56 -25.86
C LEU A 586 10.84 5.85 -25.03
N PHE A 587 10.15 5.78 -23.90
CA PHE A 587 9.96 6.94 -23.04
C PHE A 587 11.26 7.32 -22.32
N PRO A 588 11.46 8.59 -21.95
CA PRO A 588 12.57 9.00 -21.10
C PRO A 588 12.66 8.12 -19.85
N VAL A 589 13.88 7.74 -19.46
CA VAL A 589 14.14 6.90 -18.29
C VAL A 589 14.65 7.79 -17.16
N HIS A 590 14.02 7.72 -15.98
CA HIS A 590 14.45 8.56 -14.85
C HIS A 590 15.76 8.10 -14.24
N ALA A 591 16.42 9.06 -13.59
CA ALA A 591 17.54 8.73 -12.73
C ALA A 591 17.09 7.74 -11.64
N THR A 592 17.86 6.67 -11.46
CA THR A 592 17.51 5.57 -10.55
C THR A 592 18.54 5.46 -9.45
N TYR A 593 18.10 5.32 -8.20
CA TYR A 593 18.99 5.12 -7.06
C TYR A 593 19.45 3.67 -6.94
N ARG A 594 20.77 3.49 -6.81
CA ARG A 594 21.41 2.23 -6.43
C ARG A 594 21.27 2.03 -4.92
N PHE A 595 20.13 1.50 -4.49
CA PHE A 595 19.92 1.19 -3.07
C PHE A 595 20.67 -0.10 -2.63
N ARG A 596 20.99 -0.19 -1.32
CA ARG A 596 21.59 -1.38 -0.66
C ARG A 596 20.67 -1.98 0.41
N GLY A 597 20.67 -3.32 0.49
CA GLY A 597 19.74 -4.04 1.36
C GLY A 597 19.96 -3.63 2.80
N ILE A 598 18.88 -3.45 3.55
CA ILE A 598 18.91 -3.10 4.96
C ILE A 598 18.46 -4.29 5.80
N THR A 599 18.92 -4.33 7.05
CA THR A 599 18.43 -5.31 8.02
C THR A 599 16.92 -5.12 8.23
N VAL A 600 16.16 -6.20 8.05
CA VAL A 600 14.71 -6.20 8.22
C VAL A 600 14.36 -5.98 9.70
N PRO A 601 13.48 -5.02 10.05
CA PRO A 601 12.91 -4.95 11.40
C PRO A 601 12.14 -6.24 11.69
N TYR A 602 12.07 -6.66 12.96
CA TYR A 602 11.32 -7.87 13.32
C TYR A 602 9.88 -7.79 12.77
N ALA A 603 9.46 -8.84 12.05
CA ALA A 603 8.18 -8.91 11.37
C ALA A 603 7.64 -10.34 11.40
N SER A 604 6.31 -10.49 11.35
CA SER A 604 5.67 -11.79 11.17
C SER A 604 5.98 -12.32 9.76
N ALA A 605 6.33 -13.60 9.65
CA ALA A 605 6.73 -14.19 8.36
C ALA A 605 5.60 -14.20 7.32
N ASP A 606 4.35 -14.38 7.77
CA ASP A 606 3.14 -14.43 6.95
C ASP A 606 2.17 -13.29 7.34
N ASP A 607 2.61 -12.03 7.22
CA ASP A 607 1.74 -10.89 7.49
C ASP A 607 0.93 -10.53 6.22
N PRO A 608 -0.40 -10.78 6.17
CA PRO A 608 -1.23 -10.46 5.00
C PRO A 608 -1.40 -8.96 4.78
N THR A 609 -0.94 -8.13 5.71
CA THR A 609 -0.96 -6.66 5.63
C THR A 609 0.37 -6.06 5.21
N ALA A 610 1.37 -6.89 4.93
CA ALA A 610 2.64 -6.40 4.41
C ALA A 610 2.44 -5.76 3.03
N GLY A 611 3.02 -4.57 2.84
CA GLY A 611 2.93 -3.85 1.57
C GLY A 611 3.77 -4.52 0.49
N GLN A 612 3.44 -4.23 -0.77
CA GLN A 612 4.21 -4.71 -1.91
C GLN A 612 5.33 -3.71 -2.23
N ASN A 613 6.57 -4.19 -2.31
CA ASN A 613 7.67 -3.38 -2.86
C ASN A 613 7.59 -3.36 -4.39
N PRO A 614 7.94 -2.23 -5.03
CA PRO A 614 8.16 -2.20 -6.47
C PRO A 614 9.39 -3.07 -6.83
N PRO A 615 9.46 -3.63 -8.05
CA PRO A 615 10.66 -4.32 -8.51
C PRO A 615 11.89 -3.42 -8.38
N TYR A 616 13.02 -4.00 -7.98
CA TYR A 616 14.25 -3.23 -7.81
C TYR A 616 14.86 -2.82 -9.16
N GLY A 617 15.26 -1.56 -9.26
CA GLY A 617 16.10 -1.03 -10.32
C GLY A 617 15.41 0.07 -11.11
N ALA A 618 15.86 0.26 -12.35
CA ALA A 618 15.33 1.27 -13.26
C ALA A 618 14.15 0.69 -14.03
N ASP A 619 12.99 1.34 -13.95
CA ASP A 619 11.86 1.04 -14.81
C ASP A 619 12.07 1.66 -16.19
N ILE A 620 11.85 0.85 -17.22
CA ILE A 620 12.06 1.23 -18.62
C ILE A 620 10.74 1.02 -19.33
N ASN A 621 10.19 2.13 -19.80
CA ASN A 621 8.85 2.19 -20.37
C ASN A 621 8.90 2.37 -21.89
N TYR A 622 8.09 1.62 -22.62
CA TYR A 622 7.96 1.77 -24.07
C TYR A 622 6.54 1.48 -24.56
N TYR A 623 6.18 2.08 -25.69
CA TYR A 623 4.90 1.90 -26.37
C TYR A 623 5.07 1.06 -27.63
N LEU A 624 4.12 0.18 -27.92
CA LEU A 624 4.01 -0.59 -29.16
C LEU A 624 2.61 -0.42 -29.74
N LYS A 625 2.48 0.09 -30.96
CA LYS A 625 1.18 0.28 -31.62
C LYS A 625 0.54 -1.04 -32.07
N THR A 626 1.36 -2.02 -32.42
CA THR A 626 0.98 -3.33 -32.94
C THR A 626 1.90 -4.40 -32.37
N THR A 627 1.44 -5.64 -32.31
CA THR A 627 2.26 -6.77 -31.82
C THR A 627 3.44 -7.04 -32.76
N PRO A 628 4.70 -6.96 -32.28
CA PRO A 628 5.88 -7.33 -33.06
C PRO A 628 6.00 -8.85 -33.27
N ASN A 629 6.81 -9.25 -34.25
CA ASN A 629 7.06 -10.67 -34.56
C ASN A 629 7.86 -11.37 -33.46
N THR A 630 8.81 -10.65 -32.85
CA THR A 630 9.59 -11.11 -31.70
C THR A 630 9.37 -10.23 -30.49
N GLU A 631 9.71 -10.74 -29.30
CA GLU A 631 9.80 -9.89 -28.09
C GLU A 631 10.72 -8.69 -28.33
N ALA A 632 10.35 -7.53 -27.78
CA ALA A 632 11.24 -6.38 -27.78
C ALA A 632 12.54 -6.71 -27.01
N SER A 633 13.64 -6.05 -27.37
CA SER A 633 14.93 -6.21 -26.69
C SER A 633 15.42 -4.87 -26.20
N ILE A 634 15.79 -4.80 -24.92
CA ILE A 634 16.27 -3.60 -24.27
C ILE A 634 17.74 -3.82 -23.92
N LYS A 635 18.64 -3.09 -24.58
CA LYS A 635 20.08 -3.17 -24.35
C LYS A 635 20.54 -2.00 -23.51
N ILE A 636 21.26 -2.31 -22.43
CA ILE A 636 21.87 -1.34 -21.54
C ILE A 636 23.36 -1.24 -21.87
N LEU A 637 23.84 -0.01 -22.08
CA LEU A 637 25.24 0.30 -22.35
C LEU A 637 25.84 1.15 -21.23
N ASP A 638 27.11 0.94 -20.93
CA ASP A 638 27.88 1.83 -20.06
C ASP A 638 28.25 3.14 -20.77
N ALA A 639 28.86 4.08 -20.04
CA ALA A 639 29.33 5.36 -20.60
C ALA A 639 30.38 5.23 -21.73
N LYS A 640 30.99 4.05 -21.90
CA LYS A 640 31.96 3.75 -22.98
C LYS A 640 31.30 3.05 -24.18
N GLY A 641 29.99 2.75 -24.12
CA GLY A 641 29.25 2.03 -25.16
C GLY A 641 29.33 0.51 -25.06
N ASN A 642 29.91 -0.05 -24.00
CA ASN A 642 29.97 -1.50 -23.80
C ASN A 642 28.61 -2.02 -23.32
N ALA A 643 28.22 -3.21 -23.79
CA ALA A 643 27.01 -3.86 -23.33
C ALA A 643 27.13 -4.28 -21.86
N VAL A 644 26.17 -3.87 -21.05
CA VAL A 644 26.06 -4.20 -19.61
C VAL A 644 25.05 -5.33 -19.41
N GLN A 645 23.87 -5.19 -20.01
CA GLN A 645 22.79 -6.17 -19.94
C GLN A 645 21.86 -6.06 -21.14
N THR A 646 21.34 -7.20 -21.60
CA THR A 646 20.21 -7.28 -22.52
C THR A 646 18.99 -7.85 -21.79
N ILE A 647 17.88 -7.12 -21.81
CA ILE A 647 16.62 -7.47 -21.14
C ILE A 647 15.59 -7.82 -22.23
N ARG A 648 14.89 -8.93 -22.03
CA ARG A 648 13.75 -9.29 -22.89
C ARG A 648 12.52 -8.48 -22.47
N GLY A 649 11.95 -7.78 -23.43
CA GLY A 649 10.67 -7.10 -23.33
C GLY A 649 9.49 -8.00 -23.64
N THR A 650 8.31 -7.40 -23.63
CA THR A 650 7.05 -8.00 -24.02
C THR A 650 6.76 -7.65 -25.49
N ARG A 651 5.66 -8.19 -26.01
CA ARG A 651 5.10 -7.88 -27.32
C ARG A 651 3.68 -7.31 -27.24
N ASN A 652 3.27 -6.82 -26.07
CA ASN A 652 1.90 -6.38 -25.85
C ASN A 652 1.68 -5.03 -26.55
N VAL A 653 0.52 -4.88 -27.18
CA VAL A 653 0.08 -3.59 -27.73
C VAL A 653 -0.16 -2.62 -26.58
N GLY A 654 0.20 -1.35 -26.77
CA GLY A 654 0.06 -0.30 -25.78
C GLY A 654 1.33 -0.06 -24.97
N LEU A 655 1.16 0.38 -23.72
CA LEU A 655 2.26 0.68 -22.80
C LEU A 655 2.84 -0.61 -22.20
N ASN A 656 4.15 -0.70 -22.19
CA ASN A 656 4.92 -1.80 -21.62
C ASN A 656 5.99 -1.26 -20.66
N ARG A 657 6.26 -2.01 -19.59
CA ARG A 657 7.29 -1.70 -18.59
C ARG A 657 8.17 -2.92 -18.35
N VAL A 658 9.48 -2.74 -18.34
CA VAL A 658 10.46 -3.72 -17.87
C VAL A 658 11.41 -3.09 -16.85
N TRP A 659 12.10 -3.91 -16.06
CA TRP A 659 12.97 -3.43 -15.01
C TRP A 659 14.41 -3.88 -15.25
N TRP A 660 15.34 -2.94 -15.26
CA TRP A 660 16.76 -3.24 -15.14
C TRP A 660 17.16 -3.18 -13.67
N ASN A 661 17.43 -4.34 -13.07
CA ASN A 661 17.89 -4.50 -11.68
C ASN A 661 19.30 -3.93 -11.40
N LEU A 662 19.82 -3.06 -12.28
CA LEU A 662 21.12 -2.42 -12.21
C LEU A 662 22.29 -3.39 -12.18
N ARG A 663 22.11 -4.62 -12.65
CA ARG A 663 23.16 -5.63 -12.70
C ARG A 663 23.65 -5.88 -14.11
N THR A 664 24.85 -6.43 -14.19
CA THR A 664 25.41 -6.98 -15.44
C THR A 664 24.74 -8.31 -15.79
N GLU A 665 24.93 -8.77 -17.02
CA GLU A 665 24.63 -10.16 -17.37
C GLU A 665 25.37 -11.16 -16.47
N ASN A 666 24.78 -12.35 -16.34
CA ASN A 666 25.43 -13.47 -15.68
C ASN A 666 26.81 -13.75 -16.29
N SER A 667 27.79 -14.05 -15.44
CA SER A 667 29.05 -14.65 -15.89
C SER A 667 28.81 -15.97 -16.61
N LYS A 668 29.83 -16.46 -17.32
CA LYS A 668 29.76 -17.70 -18.11
C LYS A 668 29.21 -18.89 -17.31
N GLU A 669 28.32 -19.66 -17.93
CA GLU A 669 27.71 -20.86 -17.35
C GLU A 669 28.69 -22.05 -17.39
N ILE A 670 28.79 -22.77 -16.27
CA ILE A 670 29.51 -24.04 -16.16
C ILE A 670 28.53 -25.17 -16.42
N ARG A 671 28.86 -26.02 -17.39
CA ARG A 671 28.06 -27.17 -17.81
C ARG A 671 28.83 -28.44 -17.53
N LEU A 672 28.52 -29.11 -16.43
CA LEU A 672 29.14 -30.39 -16.07
C LEU A 672 28.54 -31.49 -16.96
N ARG A 673 29.37 -32.18 -17.73
CA ARG A 673 28.96 -33.23 -18.68
C ARG A 673 29.21 -34.63 -18.13
N THR A 674 29.59 -34.72 -16.85
CA THR A 674 29.81 -35.98 -16.14
C THR A 674 28.92 -36.07 -14.88
N ALA A 675 28.61 -37.31 -14.49
CA ALA A 675 27.90 -37.57 -13.24
C ALA A 675 28.78 -37.23 -12.03
N PRO A 676 28.19 -36.75 -10.92
CA PRO A 676 28.94 -36.54 -9.69
C PRO A 676 29.54 -37.83 -9.15
N LEU A 677 30.70 -37.72 -8.51
CA LEU A 677 31.39 -38.87 -7.94
C LEU A 677 30.58 -39.44 -6.77
N TYR A 678 30.38 -40.76 -6.77
CA TYR A 678 29.59 -41.50 -5.77
C TYR A 678 28.07 -41.19 -5.76
N ALA A 679 27.55 -40.53 -6.80
CA ALA A 679 26.12 -40.28 -6.96
C ALA A 679 25.67 -40.58 -8.41
N PRO A 680 25.71 -41.87 -8.83
CA PRO A 680 25.39 -42.29 -10.21
C PRO A 680 23.90 -42.17 -10.57
N ASP A 681 23.05 -41.95 -9.57
CA ASP A 681 21.63 -41.66 -9.69
C ASP A 681 21.36 -40.26 -10.26
N VAL A 682 22.28 -39.30 -10.07
CA VAL A 682 22.18 -37.96 -10.69
C VAL A 682 22.39 -38.07 -12.20
N LYS A 683 21.34 -37.75 -12.97
CA LYS A 683 21.36 -37.80 -14.43
C LYS A 683 21.67 -36.44 -15.04
N LEU A 684 22.26 -36.48 -16.24
CA LEU A 684 22.41 -35.30 -17.09
C LEU A 684 21.05 -34.94 -17.71
N ASN A 685 20.88 -33.68 -18.08
CA ASN A 685 19.72 -33.22 -18.85
C ASN A 685 19.75 -33.75 -20.28
N ALA A 686 18.70 -33.44 -21.05
CA ALA A 686 18.57 -33.85 -22.45
C ALA A 686 19.73 -33.36 -23.33
N GLU A 687 20.34 -32.22 -22.98
CA GLU A 687 21.50 -31.64 -23.66
C GLU A 687 22.85 -32.24 -23.22
N GLY A 688 22.83 -33.27 -22.37
CA GLY A 688 24.02 -33.99 -21.92
C GLY A 688 24.90 -33.22 -20.95
N TRP A 689 24.30 -32.39 -20.08
CA TRP A 689 25.00 -31.72 -19.00
C TRP A 689 24.14 -31.52 -17.74
N ARG A 690 24.73 -31.05 -16.64
CA ARG A 690 24.05 -30.69 -15.39
C ARG A 690 24.65 -29.40 -14.83
N PRO A 691 23.88 -28.59 -14.07
CA PRO A 691 24.40 -27.37 -13.46
C PRO A 691 25.44 -27.69 -12.38
N LEU A 692 26.35 -26.74 -12.16
CA LEU A 692 27.27 -26.76 -11.03
C LEU A 692 26.50 -26.53 -9.71
N PRO A 693 26.58 -27.43 -8.72
CA PRO A 693 25.79 -27.29 -7.48
C PRO A 693 26.22 -26.14 -6.54
N GLU A 694 27.49 -25.78 -6.51
CA GLU A 694 28.04 -24.70 -5.68
C GLU A 694 28.91 -23.76 -6.52
N GLY A 695 28.77 -22.46 -6.31
CA GLY A 695 29.60 -21.45 -6.97
C GLY A 695 29.03 -20.98 -8.30
N GLY A 696 27.74 -20.63 -8.28
CA GLY A 696 26.96 -20.21 -9.44
C GLY A 696 27.48 -18.96 -10.18
N ARG A 697 26.68 -18.49 -11.13
CA ARG A 697 27.04 -17.34 -11.96
C ARG A 697 27.04 -16.05 -11.14
N MET A 698 27.96 -15.16 -11.49
CA MET A 698 28.12 -13.86 -10.83
C MET A 698 27.52 -12.74 -11.68
N THR A 699 26.81 -11.83 -11.02
CA THR A 699 26.42 -10.52 -11.58
C THR A 699 26.98 -9.41 -10.71
N VAL A 700 27.33 -8.29 -11.32
CA VAL A 700 27.86 -7.12 -10.61
C VAL A 700 26.79 -6.03 -10.62
N LEU A 701 26.46 -5.48 -9.46
CA LEU A 701 25.63 -4.28 -9.36
C LEU A 701 26.47 -3.11 -9.86
N VAL A 702 25.99 -2.37 -10.85
CA VAL A 702 26.78 -1.36 -11.55
C VAL A 702 26.95 -0.07 -10.72
N PRO A 703 28.10 0.62 -10.82
CA PRO A 703 28.36 1.81 -10.00
C PRO A 703 27.49 2.99 -10.45
N PRO A 704 27.31 4.02 -9.60
CA PRO A 704 26.75 5.29 -10.01
C PRO A 704 27.45 5.84 -11.26
N GLY A 705 26.68 6.42 -12.17
CA GLY A 705 27.18 6.91 -13.46
C GLY A 705 26.15 6.95 -14.57
N GLY A 706 26.59 7.36 -15.76
CA GLY A 706 25.76 7.43 -16.96
C GLY A 706 25.71 6.11 -17.72
N TYR A 707 24.51 5.76 -18.19
CA TYR A 707 24.19 4.59 -18.99
C TYR A 707 23.29 4.98 -20.16
N THR A 708 23.20 4.12 -21.17
CA THR A 708 22.31 4.30 -22.31
C THR A 708 21.40 3.09 -22.44
N VAL A 709 20.10 3.34 -22.57
CA VAL A 709 19.05 2.34 -22.81
C VAL A 709 18.68 2.38 -24.28
N LYS A 710 18.78 1.25 -24.98
CA LYS A 710 18.38 1.11 -26.38
C LYS A 710 17.26 0.11 -26.54
N LEU A 711 16.21 0.49 -27.25
CA LEU A 711 15.09 -0.39 -27.61
C LEU A 711 15.29 -0.94 -29.02
N THR A 712 15.16 -2.26 -29.17
CA THR A 712 15.16 -2.97 -30.44
C THR A 712 13.84 -3.72 -30.60
N VAL A 713 13.18 -3.57 -31.75
CA VAL A 713 11.92 -4.26 -32.10
C VAL A 713 12.08 -4.86 -33.49
N ASP A 714 11.73 -6.14 -33.65
CA ASP A 714 11.89 -6.90 -34.90
C ASP A 714 13.28 -6.74 -35.56
N GLY A 715 14.33 -6.74 -34.72
CA GLY A 715 15.73 -6.63 -35.16
C GLY A 715 16.19 -5.22 -35.52
N GLN A 716 15.34 -4.20 -35.43
CA GLN A 716 15.70 -2.80 -35.68
C GLN A 716 15.84 -2.02 -34.38
N GLU A 717 16.92 -1.21 -34.24
CA GLU A 717 17.05 -0.26 -33.14
C GLU A 717 16.08 0.91 -33.38
N VAL A 718 15.13 1.10 -32.46
CA VAL A 718 13.97 1.97 -32.64
C VAL A 718 13.90 3.11 -31.62
N GLY A 719 14.81 3.15 -30.65
CA GLY A 719 14.90 4.24 -29.68
C GLY A 719 16.12 4.13 -28.77
N SER A 720 16.59 5.28 -28.28
CA SER A 720 17.70 5.38 -27.33
C SER A 720 17.40 6.47 -26.31
N GLN A 721 17.67 6.20 -25.04
CA GLN A 721 17.51 7.14 -23.93
C GLN A 721 18.70 7.08 -22.98
N SER A 722 19.06 8.21 -22.39
CA SER A 722 20.07 8.27 -21.32
C SER A 722 19.44 7.85 -19.99
N LEU A 723 20.23 7.20 -19.15
CA LEU A 723 19.87 6.81 -17.78
C LEU A 723 21.03 7.16 -16.85
N THR A 724 20.74 7.81 -15.73
CA THR A 724 21.72 8.06 -14.67
C THR A 724 21.44 7.15 -13.48
N VAL A 725 22.43 6.37 -13.05
CA VAL A 725 22.38 5.65 -11.78
C VAL A 725 22.98 6.54 -10.70
N LEU A 726 22.20 6.82 -9.65
CA LEU A 726 22.59 7.66 -8.52
C LEU A 726 22.99 6.82 -7.32
N LYS A 727 23.92 7.33 -6.51
CA LYS A 727 24.21 6.75 -5.19
C LYS A 727 23.04 6.95 -4.23
N ASP A 728 22.77 5.98 -3.37
CA ASP A 728 21.86 6.15 -2.23
C ASP A 728 22.39 7.26 -1.28
N PRO A 729 21.61 8.35 -1.05
CA PRO A 729 22.03 9.43 -0.16
C PRO A 729 22.12 8.99 1.32
N ASN A 730 21.46 7.90 1.71
CA ASN A 730 21.54 7.37 3.08
C ASN A 730 22.72 6.42 3.30
N ASP A 731 23.40 6.01 2.23
CA ASP A 731 24.59 5.19 2.34
C ASP A 731 25.78 6.05 2.83
N GLY A 732 26.44 5.61 3.91
CA GLY A 732 27.57 6.31 4.51
C GLY A 732 28.89 6.22 3.73
N THR A 733 28.92 5.48 2.61
CA THR A 733 30.11 5.32 1.76
C THR A 733 30.30 6.49 0.78
N THR A 734 31.41 6.47 0.02
CA THR A 734 31.66 7.41 -1.09
C THR A 734 31.54 6.72 -2.45
N GLU A 735 31.28 7.48 -3.52
CA GLU A 735 31.31 6.91 -4.88
C GLU A 735 32.68 6.29 -5.24
N ALA A 736 33.77 6.82 -4.69
CA ALA A 736 35.10 6.26 -4.86
C ALA A 736 35.25 4.86 -4.23
N ASP A 737 34.58 4.62 -3.09
CA ASP A 737 34.53 3.30 -2.47
C ASP A 737 33.75 2.30 -3.33
N ILE A 738 32.61 2.73 -3.86
CA ILE A 738 31.79 1.93 -4.79
C ILE A 738 32.59 1.59 -6.06
N GLN A 739 33.37 2.54 -6.59
CA GLN A 739 34.23 2.29 -7.76
C GLN A 739 35.29 1.23 -7.46
N LYS A 740 35.98 1.31 -6.31
CA LYS A 740 36.98 0.29 -5.90
C LYS A 740 36.34 -1.08 -5.69
N GLN A 741 35.17 -1.11 -5.06
CA GLN A 741 34.39 -2.32 -4.85
C GLN A 741 34.02 -2.98 -6.17
N THR A 742 33.42 -2.20 -7.07
CA THR A 742 32.95 -2.68 -8.37
C THR A 742 34.12 -3.14 -9.24
N ALA A 743 35.26 -2.42 -9.24
CA ALA A 743 36.45 -2.83 -9.98
C ALA A 743 36.94 -4.22 -9.57
N MET A 744 37.03 -4.49 -8.26
CA MET A 744 37.43 -5.80 -7.75
C MET A 744 36.39 -6.89 -8.07
N LEU A 745 35.09 -6.58 -8.02
CA LEU A 745 34.04 -7.51 -8.43
C LEU A 745 34.12 -7.86 -9.92
N PHE A 746 34.44 -6.89 -10.78
CA PHE A 746 34.66 -7.14 -12.21
C PHE A 746 35.89 -8.00 -12.47
N ASP A 747 37.00 -7.75 -11.77
CA ASP A 747 38.18 -8.61 -11.86
C ASP A 747 37.88 -10.04 -11.40
N LEU A 748 37.18 -10.20 -10.27
CA LEU A 748 36.77 -11.51 -9.76
C LEU A 748 35.80 -12.23 -10.71
N ARG A 749 34.88 -11.50 -11.36
CA ARG A 749 33.99 -12.04 -12.39
C ARG A 749 34.79 -12.56 -13.59
N LYS A 750 35.83 -11.84 -14.03
CA LYS A 750 36.72 -12.29 -15.11
C LYS A 750 37.50 -13.54 -14.71
N ASP A 751 37.98 -13.62 -13.47
CA ASP A 751 38.64 -14.81 -12.93
C ASP A 751 37.67 -16.01 -12.90
N LEU A 752 36.40 -15.79 -12.51
CA LEU A 752 35.34 -16.82 -12.58
C LEU A 752 35.03 -17.27 -14.02
N GLU A 753 35.01 -16.36 -15.00
CA GLU A 753 34.81 -16.71 -16.41
C GLU A 753 35.97 -17.57 -16.93
N SER A 754 37.21 -17.26 -16.56
CA SER A 754 38.39 -18.07 -16.88
C SER A 754 38.29 -19.47 -16.25
N ALA A 755 37.88 -19.56 -14.98
CA ALA A 755 37.64 -20.84 -14.31
C ALA A 755 36.53 -21.65 -14.99
N ALA A 756 35.45 -20.99 -15.42
CA ALA A 756 34.35 -21.63 -16.13
C ALA A 756 34.80 -22.20 -17.48
N ASP A 757 35.64 -21.47 -18.21
CA ASP A 757 36.24 -21.96 -19.45
C ASP A 757 37.08 -23.22 -19.25
N MET A 758 37.89 -23.24 -18.19
CA MET A 758 38.69 -24.41 -17.85
C MET A 758 37.82 -25.63 -17.52
N VAL A 759 36.78 -25.46 -16.70
CA VAL A 759 35.87 -26.56 -16.36
C VAL A 759 35.10 -27.04 -17.60
N ASN A 760 34.57 -26.13 -18.41
CA ASN A 760 33.82 -26.51 -19.62
C ASN A 760 34.71 -27.23 -20.65
N GLN A 761 35.97 -26.83 -20.79
CA GLN A 761 36.96 -27.51 -21.62
C GLN A 761 37.26 -28.91 -21.09
N ILE A 762 37.50 -29.05 -19.79
CA ILE A 762 37.73 -30.34 -19.13
C ILE A 762 36.51 -31.25 -19.31
N GLU A 763 35.30 -30.79 -19.00
CA GLU A 763 34.08 -31.60 -19.08
C GLU A 763 33.72 -31.99 -20.51
N THR A 764 34.04 -31.15 -21.50
CA THR A 764 33.91 -31.51 -22.93
C THR A 764 34.81 -32.68 -23.31
N ILE A 765 36.06 -32.68 -22.83
CA ILE A 765 37.01 -33.79 -23.04
C ILE A 765 36.54 -35.04 -22.29
N ARG A 766 36.19 -34.91 -21.01
CA ARG A 766 35.79 -36.05 -20.14
C ARG A 766 34.51 -36.75 -20.62
N ALA A 767 33.55 -36.00 -21.18
CA ALA A 767 32.36 -36.58 -21.80
C ALA A 767 32.71 -37.51 -22.98
N GLN A 768 33.66 -37.10 -23.82
CA GLN A 768 34.15 -37.91 -24.95
C GLN A 768 34.91 -39.15 -24.45
N LEU A 769 35.75 -39.01 -23.41
CA LEU A 769 36.47 -40.15 -22.81
C LEU A 769 35.51 -41.19 -22.21
N THR A 770 34.38 -40.76 -21.64
CA THR A 770 33.35 -41.66 -21.13
C THR A 770 32.76 -42.52 -22.25
N LYS A 771 32.43 -41.91 -23.39
CA LYS A 771 31.94 -42.64 -24.57
C LYS A 771 33.02 -43.55 -25.17
N LEU A 772 34.24 -43.04 -25.31
CA LEU A 772 35.39 -43.77 -25.87
C LEU A 772 35.65 -45.08 -25.12
N ARG A 773 35.56 -45.08 -23.78
CA ARG A 773 35.73 -46.29 -22.96
C ARG A 773 34.61 -47.30 -23.08
N ALA A 774 33.39 -46.83 -23.36
CA ALA A 774 32.26 -47.71 -23.60
C ALA A 774 32.40 -48.42 -24.95
N ASP A 775 32.90 -47.70 -25.97
CA ASP A 775 32.97 -48.17 -27.35
C ASP A 775 34.28 -48.94 -27.66
N HIS A 776 35.38 -48.66 -26.95
CA HIS A 776 36.73 -49.18 -27.26
C HIS A 776 37.50 -49.64 -26.00
N ALA A 777 37.48 -50.94 -25.71
CA ALA A 777 38.12 -51.51 -24.53
C ALA A 777 39.67 -51.41 -24.54
N ASP A 778 40.29 -51.39 -25.73
CA ASP A 778 41.74 -51.40 -25.92
C ASP A 778 42.43 -50.05 -25.67
N VAL A 779 41.66 -48.95 -25.59
CA VAL A 779 42.15 -47.61 -25.23
C VAL A 779 41.77 -47.18 -23.81
N LYS A 780 41.06 -48.04 -23.07
CA LYS A 780 40.50 -47.72 -21.75
C LYS A 780 41.56 -47.24 -20.76
N GLY A 781 42.67 -47.97 -20.62
CA GLY A 781 43.74 -47.60 -19.68
C GLY A 781 44.35 -46.23 -20.00
N ALA A 782 44.64 -45.96 -21.27
CA ALA A 782 45.17 -44.67 -21.69
C ALA A 782 44.15 -43.53 -21.50
N ALA A 783 42.85 -43.79 -21.70
CA ALA A 783 41.79 -42.83 -21.44
C ALA A 783 41.64 -42.52 -19.94
N ASP A 784 41.79 -43.52 -19.08
CA ASP A 784 41.77 -43.36 -17.62
C ASP A 784 42.98 -42.55 -17.12
N ASP A 785 44.18 -42.84 -17.63
CA ASP A 785 45.40 -42.08 -17.30
C ASP A 785 45.30 -40.61 -17.75
N PHE A 786 44.72 -40.37 -18.93
CA PHE A 786 44.51 -39.02 -19.44
C PHE A 786 43.41 -38.28 -18.67
N GLU A 787 42.28 -38.92 -18.36
CA GLU A 787 41.24 -38.32 -17.51
C GLU A 787 41.77 -38.01 -16.11
N LYS A 788 42.67 -38.84 -15.55
CA LYS A 788 43.26 -38.57 -14.24
C LYS A 788 43.98 -37.22 -14.21
N LYS A 789 44.76 -36.90 -15.25
CA LYS A 789 45.43 -35.58 -15.38
C LYS A 789 44.45 -34.41 -15.43
N LEU A 790 43.31 -34.58 -16.11
CA LEU A 790 42.26 -33.57 -16.19
C LEU A 790 41.53 -33.40 -14.85
N THR A 791 41.16 -34.50 -14.21
CA THR A 791 40.44 -34.49 -12.93
C THR A 791 41.29 -33.96 -11.78
N ASP A 792 42.61 -34.13 -11.81
CA ASP A 792 43.53 -33.52 -10.84
C ASP A 792 43.58 -31.98 -10.92
N ILE A 793 43.24 -31.41 -12.09
CA ILE A 793 43.08 -29.96 -12.27
C ILE A 793 41.66 -29.56 -11.86
N GLU A 794 40.67 -30.31 -12.31
CA GLU A 794 39.26 -30.05 -12.03
C GLU A 794 38.92 -30.10 -10.54
N ASP A 795 39.52 -31.00 -9.77
CA ASP A 795 39.39 -31.09 -8.31
C ASP A 795 39.98 -29.87 -7.57
N GLY A 796 40.75 -29.03 -8.26
CA GLY A 796 41.15 -27.69 -7.81
C GLY A 796 40.09 -26.62 -8.09
N LEU A 797 39.30 -26.78 -9.16
CA LEU A 797 38.31 -25.81 -9.63
C LEU A 797 36.94 -26.02 -8.97
N ILE A 798 36.44 -27.25 -8.97
CA ILE A 798 35.11 -27.65 -8.51
C ILE A 798 35.17 -28.88 -7.59
N GLN A 799 34.14 -29.06 -6.75
CA GLN A 799 33.98 -30.26 -5.94
C GLN A 799 33.13 -31.29 -6.69
N ARG A 800 33.78 -32.26 -7.34
CA ARG A 800 33.09 -33.28 -8.18
C ARG A 800 32.15 -34.22 -7.40
N LYS A 801 32.28 -34.28 -6.06
CA LYS A 801 31.38 -35.05 -5.19
C LYS A 801 30.02 -34.38 -4.95
N TYR A 802 29.87 -33.11 -5.31
CA TYR A 802 28.59 -32.44 -5.14
C TYR A 802 27.56 -32.99 -6.12
N SER A 803 26.58 -33.67 -5.53
CA SER A 803 25.34 -34.11 -6.16
C SER A 803 24.34 -32.95 -6.30
N GLY A 804 24.45 -31.94 -5.43
CA GLY A 804 23.44 -30.88 -5.28
C GLY A 804 22.29 -31.26 -4.36
N GLN A 805 22.46 -32.34 -3.60
CA GLN A 805 21.49 -32.87 -2.64
C GLN A 805 22.12 -32.96 -1.25
N GLY A 806 21.31 -33.19 -0.21
CA GLY A 806 21.78 -33.67 1.09
C GLY A 806 22.83 -32.82 1.83
N GLN A 807 22.84 -31.49 1.62
CA GLN A 807 23.80 -30.55 2.23
C GLN A 807 25.26 -30.90 1.94
N ASP A 808 25.56 -31.21 0.67
CA ASP A 808 26.91 -31.54 0.22
C ASP A 808 27.99 -30.52 0.62
N THR A 809 27.66 -29.22 0.67
CA THR A 809 28.57 -28.13 1.06
C THR A 809 28.97 -28.18 2.54
N THR A 810 28.20 -28.87 3.38
CA THR A 810 28.59 -29.16 4.77
C THR A 810 29.49 -30.38 4.86
N ARG A 811 29.38 -31.31 3.91
CA ARG A 811 30.09 -32.60 3.91
C ARG A 811 31.47 -32.52 3.26
N PHE A 812 31.62 -31.70 2.22
CA PHE A 812 32.85 -31.60 1.46
C PHE A 812 33.27 -30.14 1.28
N PRO A 813 34.58 -29.83 1.28
CA PRO A 813 35.04 -28.46 1.17
C PRO A 813 34.84 -27.92 -0.25
N GLY A 814 34.36 -26.68 -0.31
CA GLY A 814 34.29 -25.90 -1.54
C GLY A 814 35.66 -25.68 -2.18
N LYS A 815 35.66 -25.57 -3.51
CA LYS A 815 36.87 -25.41 -4.34
C LYS A 815 36.97 -24.01 -4.93
N MET A 816 37.90 -23.77 -5.85
CA MET A 816 38.24 -22.42 -6.33
C MET A 816 37.00 -21.60 -6.72
N ILE A 817 36.08 -22.16 -7.51
CA ILE A 817 34.88 -21.44 -7.94
C ILE A 817 33.97 -21.10 -6.74
N GLY A 818 33.67 -22.07 -5.87
CA GLY A 818 32.89 -21.82 -4.64
C GLY A 818 33.54 -20.74 -3.75
N LYS A 819 34.86 -20.82 -3.55
CA LYS A 819 35.62 -19.85 -2.75
C LYS A 819 35.62 -18.43 -3.36
N MET A 820 35.78 -18.31 -4.67
CA MET A 820 35.71 -17.03 -5.38
C MET A 820 34.30 -16.44 -5.29
N THR A 821 33.25 -17.25 -5.50
CA THR A 821 31.87 -16.75 -5.34
C THR A 821 31.55 -16.33 -3.92
N TYR A 822 32.07 -17.01 -2.89
CA TYR A 822 31.93 -16.60 -1.50
C TYR A 822 32.59 -15.24 -1.22
N LEU A 823 33.83 -15.05 -1.68
CA LEU A 823 34.53 -13.76 -1.58
C LEU A 823 33.74 -12.66 -2.29
N GLY A 824 33.26 -12.94 -3.49
CA GLY A 824 32.44 -12.03 -4.29
C GLY A 824 31.15 -11.63 -3.58
N GLY A 825 30.45 -12.57 -2.96
CA GLY A 825 29.26 -12.30 -2.15
C GLY A 825 29.57 -11.38 -0.95
N GLY A 826 30.70 -11.60 -0.28
CA GLY A 826 31.15 -10.75 0.83
C GLY A 826 31.46 -9.31 0.39
N ILE A 827 32.14 -9.14 -0.74
CA ILE A 827 32.44 -7.81 -1.31
C ILE A 827 31.14 -7.13 -1.79
N ALA A 828 30.22 -7.89 -2.38
CA ALA A 828 28.97 -7.38 -2.93
C ALA A 828 27.89 -7.06 -1.88
N ASN A 829 28.15 -7.26 -0.58
CA ASN A 829 27.16 -7.08 0.48
C ASN A 829 26.82 -5.60 0.76
N GLY A 830 27.83 -4.72 0.79
CA GLY A 830 27.66 -3.27 1.01
C GLY A 830 28.50 -2.47 0.00
N ASP A 831 28.42 -1.15 0.03
CA ASP A 831 29.09 -0.27 -0.94
C ASP A 831 30.50 0.19 -0.51
N PHE A 832 31.07 -0.50 0.47
CA PHE A 832 32.40 -0.24 1.00
C PHE A 832 33.51 -0.68 0.04
N ALA A 833 34.63 0.04 0.05
CA ALA A 833 35.84 -0.41 -0.61
C ALA A 833 36.28 -1.78 -0.03
N PRO A 834 36.82 -2.69 -0.86
CA PRO A 834 37.26 -3.99 -0.38
C PRO A 834 38.33 -3.84 0.70
N ASN A 835 38.17 -4.55 1.80
CA ASN A 835 39.15 -4.49 2.89
C ASN A 835 40.45 -5.23 2.50
N LYS A 836 41.49 -5.05 3.30
CA LYS A 836 42.82 -5.62 3.03
C LYS A 836 42.77 -7.15 2.87
N GLN A 837 42.04 -7.85 3.73
CA GLN A 837 41.95 -9.31 3.69
C GLN A 837 41.21 -9.80 2.43
N GLN A 838 40.16 -9.11 1.99
CA GLN A 838 39.49 -9.42 0.73
C GLN A 838 40.47 -9.30 -0.45
N GLN A 839 41.27 -8.24 -0.50
CA GLN A 839 42.29 -8.04 -1.54
C GLN A 839 43.37 -9.12 -1.52
N GLU A 840 43.89 -9.47 -0.34
CA GLU A 840 44.89 -10.53 -0.16
C GLU A 840 44.36 -11.90 -0.60
N VAL A 841 43.11 -12.23 -0.23
CA VAL A 841 42.45 -13.48 -0.63
C VAL A 841 42.23 -13.53 -2.14
N HIS A 842 41.83 -12.42 -2.77
CA HIS A 842 41.69 -12.36 -4.23
C HIS A 842 43.02 -12.55 -4.95
N ALA A 843 44.09 -11.89 -4.48
CA ALA A 843 45.44 -12.08 -5.04
C ALA A 843 45.89 -13.54 -4.92
N MET A 844 45.61 -14.20 -3.79
CA MET A 844 45.88 -15.62 -3.58
C MET A 844 45.09 -16.50 -4.57
N PHE A 845 43.78 -16.27 -4.73
CA PHE A 845 42.95 -17.03 -5.68
C PHE A 845 43.38 -16.83 -7.13
N LYS A 846 43.74 -15.60 -7.51
CA LYS A 846 44.22 -15.27 -8.85
C LYS A 846 45.51 -16.03 -9.19
N SER A 847 46.44 -16.10 -8.25
CA SER A 847 47.68 -16.88 -8.39
C SER A 847 47.40 -18.38 -8.55
N GLN A 848 46.53 -18.94 -7.69
CA GLN A 848 46.15 -20.36 -7.74
C GLN A 848 45.41 -20.72 -9.04
N LEU A 849 44.52 -19.84 -9.53
CA LEU A 849 43.81 -20.03 -10.78
C LEU A 849 44.77 -20.00 -11.98
N ALA A 850 45.76 -19.10 -11.97
CA ALA A 850 46.78 -19.03 -13.01
C ALA A 850 47.64 -20.31 -13.08
N ASP A 851 47.99 -20.91 -11.94
CA ASP A 851 48.69 -22.20 -11.90
C ASP A 851 47.84 -23.33 -12.50
N LEU A 852 46.57 -23.43 -12.09
CA LEU A 852 45.63 -24.42 -12.66
C LEU A 852 45.48 -24.22 -14.17
N ARG A 853 45.42 -22.97 -14.65
CA ARG A 853 45.31 -22.67 -16.08
C ARG A 853 46.55 -23.13 -16.84
N LYS A 854 47.74 -22.81 -16.34
CA LYS A 854 49.02 -23.25 -16.92
C LYS A 854 49.10 -24.77 -17.01
N ARG A 855 48.65 -25.49 -15.97
CA ARG A 855 48.59 -26.95 -15.95
C ARG A 855 47.62 -27.49 -17.01
N LEU A 856 46.43 -26.89 -17.14
CA LEU A 856 45.47 -27.30 -18.17
C LEU A 856 46.01 -27.05 -19.58
N ASP A 857 46.59 -25.89 -19.83
CA ASP A 857 47.17 -25.54 -21.13
C ASP A 857 48.30 -26.53 -21.51
N ALA A 858 49.11 -26.98 -20.54
CA ALA A 858 50.13 -28.01 -20.76
C ALA A 858 49.52 -29.38 -21.11
N VAL A 859 48.48 -29.81 -20.38
CA VAL A 859 47.77 -31.07 -20.65
C VAL A 859 47.10 -31.04 -22.02
N VAL A 860 46.49 -29.91 -22.41
CA VAL A 860 45.82 -29.77 -23.71
C VAL A 860 46.82 -29.66 -24.87
N SER A 861 47.91 -28.92 -24.71
CA SER A 861 48.88 -28.72 -25.80
C SER A 861 49.82 -29.92 -26.02
N SER A 862 50.02 -30.76 -25.01
CA SER A 862 50.91 -31.91 -25.08
C SER A 862 50.16 -33.23 -24.95
N ASP A 863 49.54 -33.49 -23.79
CA ASP A 863 48.96 -34.80 -23.49
C ASP A 863 47.77 -35.14 -24.41
N LEU A 864 46.87 -34.18 -24.68
CA LEU A 864 45.76 -34.40 -25.61
C LEU A 864 46.25 -34.67 -27.04
N VAL A 865 47.30 -33.96 -27.48
CA VAL A 865 47.88 -34.15 -28.82
C VAL A 865 48.50 -35.54 -28.95
N ASN A 866 49.21 -35.99 -27.92
CA ASN A 866 49.79 -37.33 -27.88
C ASN A 866 48.71 -38.41 -27.78
N PHE A 867 47.67 -38.19 -26.97
CA PHE A 867 46.51 -39.08 -26.87
C PHE A 867 45.80 -39.21 -28.22
N ASN A 868 45.54 -38.10 -28.91
CA ASN A 868 44.94 -38.11 -30.25
C ASN A 868 45.85 -38.75 -31.31
N ARG A 869 47.19 -38.67 -31.19
CA ARG A 869 48.10 -39.45 -32.05
C ARG A 869 47.86 -40.94 -31.87
N MET A 870 47.81 -41.41 -30.62
CA MET A 870 47.53 -42.81 -30.29
C MET A 870 46.15 -43.28 -30.78
N LEU A 871 45.12 -42.43 -30.69
CA LEU A 871 43.79 -42.75 -31.26
C LEU A 871 43.83 -42.89 -32.79
N ARG A 872 44.54 -41.99 -33.49
CA ARG A 872 44.71 -42.07 -34.95
C ARG A 872 45.45 -43.34 -35.37
N ASP A 873 46.49 -43.73 -34.65
CA ASP A 873 47.23 -44.98 -34.93
C ASP A 873 46.33 -46.23 -34.81
N LYS A 874 45.20 -46.11 -34.09
CA LYS A 874 44.18 -47.14 -33.91
C LYS A 874 42.91 -46.92 -34.76
N ASN A 875 42.91 -45.96 -35.69
CA ASN A 875 41.74 -45.57 -36.50
C ASN A 875 40.51 -45.13 -35.67
N ILE A 876 40.72 -44.55 -34.50
CA ILE A 876 39.66 -43.98 -33.65
C ILE A 876 39.62 -42.46 -33.81
N GLY A 877 38.41 -41.87 -33.79
CA GLY A 877 38.23 -40.42 -33.90
C GLY A 877 38.89 -39.63 -32.77
N ASN A 878 39.38 -38.42 -33.08
CA ASN A 878 40.04 -37.56 -32.10
C ASN A 878 39.10 -37.07 -31.01
N VAL A 879 39.65 -36.84 -29.82
CA VAL A 879 39.01 -36.06 -28.76
C VAL A 879 39.30 -34.58 -28.96
N ILE A 880 38.27 -33.75 -28.93
CA ILE A 880 38.37 -32.29 -29.12
C ILE A 880 38.21 -31.52 -27.81
N ALA A 881 38.99 -30.45 -27.63
CA ALA A 881 38.98 -29.63 -26.43
C ALA A 881 37.91 -28.53 -26.42
N THR A 882 37.44 -28.11 -27.59
CA THR A 882 36.37 -27.12 -27.76
C THR A 882 35.24 -27.76 -28.55
N GLY A 883 33.98 -27.45 -28.18
CA GLY A 883 32.83 -27.86 -28.97
C GLY A 883 32.80 -27.12 -30.31
N GLN A 884 33.48 -27.66 -31.31
CA GLN A 884 33.20 -27.45 -32.72
C GLN A 884 32.71 -28.76 -33.32
#